data_AF-A0A1C0VT16-F1
#
_entry.id   AF-A0A1C0VT16-F1
#
_cell.length_a   1.000
_cell.length_b   1.000
_cell.length_c   1.000
_cell.angle_alpha   90.00
_cell.angle_beta   90.00
_cell.angle_gamma   90.00
#
_symmetry.space_group_name_H-M   'P 1'
#
loop_
_entity.id
_entity.type
_entity.pdbx_description
1 polymer ?
#
loop_
_entity_poly.entity_id
_entity_poly.type
_entity_poly.pdbx_seq_one_letter_code
_entity_poly.pdbx_strand_id
1 'polypeptide(L)'
;MRIEEYISKAKNYLAQGNVTGAIAICQEAIDQQPDAIAAYLTLGEALEVQGDPTGARDAYVKVLEIDPRSAIAYAYLGQLYAEYWWLDEAVENYQQALKIKPDWTEVYYNLGNVFHKQGNLAEAVSSYRQAISLRSNYADAYYNLGVVFDQQNELVAAVESYETVIKIAPKYVKAYSNLGCTLVKQGKFAEAINIYQKGIAIKPDWAILYNNLAQVLMENAPEEAILAYHKAIELEPKMELAHYNLGKAWQMQGAHEKAVPCFQRVIELNPHYISAYTDSGFSLMALGKIAEAMPYFLHAIELKPEFVEAYCELGEMRAIASTSSSKIQDELEQAQSACYQFLISLMGPKEEGRRKREEGREKREEGITNIRLEEKIKLAITDRQLPITNYQLPITEICEHLTKIYLHLGNALVEYGGYKQAEIYYQKALQIQPNNAEIYWRLGNSLAKQRRINAAITVYHIALAIQPQSPEIYFNLGNVMEKQKKYEQAIDYYEKVLNWQSQGVEVRDFPVSSPQNFQLPRGIYLSSYDWMIASKLEDSNYIKISGECSENIRDRQSPITNYQSPKFDCGGLTCQPCLKRISDWFEPIHLGWGIYVLSNPQAIPVKQPKTFVAVVPEGRAWIVPQKSYWLLCSAIAVISPDNYLLADISRDYPGFLPGCEKHDITKHSIFKLESLPKLEQIDGKVAVLSGLSGNVYFHWMVDVLPRIELLRLSGIDFDKIDWFLVNNSQQPFQQETLKALGVPKNKILASDNHPHIQAKQLIVPSFPGYLGWPPLWVIDFLRREFLTGITPLSSYPERIYISRNKARYRRVLNEEKVIEELSKFGFVRILLESLPLSEQIALFFHAKVIVAPHGSGLTNTIFCQTGTKVIELVSPHYIGHYFWASSYHLKLKHYYLIGEVFECYPIRQLMYQNSLTEDILVNLSVLKKMMEVVEL
;
A
#
# COMPACT_ATOMS: atom_id res chain seq x y z
N MET A 1 66.23 30.15 1.48
CA MET A 1 64.89 30.78 1.64
C MET A 1 64.48 30.55 3.08
N ARG A 2 63.77 31.50 3.70
CA ARG A 2 63.05 31.20 4.95
C ARG A 2 61.90 30.24 4.62
N ILE A 3 61.47 29.39 5.56
CA ILE A 3 60.38 28.42 5.33
C ILE A 3 59.12 29.10 4.80
N GLU A 4 58.80 30.29 5.31
CA GLU A 4 57.69 31.11 4.85
C GLU A 4 57.74 31.37 3.33
N GLU A 5 58.94 31.58 2.76
CA GLU A 5 59.12 31.79 1.32
C GLU A 5 58.87 30.49 0.52
N TYR A 6 59.28 29.33 1.06
CA TYR A 6 58.95 28.03 0.47
C TYR A 6 57.43 27.79 0.46
N ILE A 7 56.73 28.04 1.57
CA ILE A 7 55.27 27.86 1.66
C ILE A 7 54.53 28.80 0.72
N SER A 8 54.90 30.08 0.68
CA SER A 8 54.30 31.03 -0.27
C SER A 8 54.53 30.59 -1.72
N LYS A 9 55.71 30.05 -2.04
CA LYS A 9 56.00 29.52 -3.38
C LYS A 9 55.17 28.27 -3.70
N ALA A 10 55.02 27.34 -2.76
CA ALA A 10 54.19 26.15 -2.92
C ALA A 10 52.71 26.51 -3.13
N LYS A 11 52.16 27.42 -2.33
CA LYS A 11 50.78 27.91 -2.49
C LYS A 11 50.56 28.61 -3.83
N ASN A 12 51.53 29.40 -4.30
CA ASN A 12 51.48 30.00 -5.63
C ASN A 12 51.50 28.93 -6.74
N TYR A 13 52.28 27.87 -6.59
CA TYR A 13 52.25 26.75 -7.53
C TYR A 13 50.90 26.04 -7.55
N LEU A 14 50.27 25.81 -6.39
CA LEU A 14 48.91 25.26 -6.32
C LEU A 14 47.89 26.16 -7.00
N ALA A 15 47.95 27.47 -6.77
CA ALA A 15 47.06 28.44 -7.42
C ALA A 15 47.23 28.48 -8.96
N GLN A 16 48.40 28.08 -9.48
CA GLN A 16 48.69 27.97 -10.90
C GLN A 16 48.41 26.56 -11.48
N GLY A 17 47.97 25.60 -10.66
CA GLY A 17 47.77 24.20 -11.04
C GLY A 17 49.06 23.39 -11.20
N ASN A 18 50.22 23.93 -10.79
CA ASN A 18 51.50 23.22 -10.82
C ASN A 18 51.68 22.37 -9.54
N VAL A 19 50.91 21.28 -9.44
CA VAL A 19 50.87 20.43 -8.24
C VAL A 19 52.23 19.77 -7.96
N THR A 20 52.91 19.26 -8.98
CA THR A 20 54.23 18.62 -8.83
C THR A 20 55.30 19.60 -8.34
N GLY A 21 55.27 20.84 -8.83
CA GLY A 21 56.14 21.91 -8.33
C GLY A 21 55.84 22.29 -6.87
N ALA A 22 54.57 22.29 -6.46
CA ALA A 22 54.19 22.54 -5.07
C ALA A 22 54.70 21.45 -4.12
N ILE A 23 54.54 20.18 -4.49
CA ILE A 23 55.02 19.03 -3.71
C ILE A 23 56.55 19.09 -3.57
N ALA A 24 57.28 19.31 -4.66
CA ALA A 24 58.75 19.39 -4.63
C ALA A 24 59.25 20.50 -3.70
N ILE A 25 58.63 21.69 -3.76
CA ILE A 25 58.97 22.82 -2.87
C ILE A 25 58.63 22.52 -1.41
N CYS A 26 57.53 21.81 -1.13
CA CYS A 26 57.21 21.39 0.23
C CYS A 26 58.23 20.37 0.75
N GLN A 27 58.67 19.43 -0.09
CA GLN A 27 59.70 18.46 0.28
C GLN A 27 61.05 19.14 0.55
N GLU A 28 61.47 20.09 -0.29
CA GLU A 28 62.68 20.89 -0.03
C GLU A 28 62.59 21.67 1.30
N ALA A 29 61.41 22.16 1.66
CA ALA A 29 61.19 22.84 2.93
C ALA A 29 61.29 21.87 4.13
N ILE A 30 60.73 20.66 3.99
CA ILE A 30 60.80 19.59 4.99
C ILE A 30 62.23 19.09 5.17
N ASP A 31 62.99 18.96 4.08
CA ASP A 31 64.39 18.53 4.12
C ASP A 31 65.28 19.54 4.86
N GLN A 32 64.96 20.85 4.79
CA GLN A 32 65.65 21.89 5.57
C GLN A 32 65.18 21.97 7.01
N GLN A 33 63.91 21.68 7.28
CA GLN A 33 63.34 21.70 8.62
C GLN A 33 62.26 20.61 8.77
N PRO A 34 62.63 19.45 9.34
CA PRO A 34 61.73 18.30 9.45
C PRO A 34 60.51 18.49 10.36
N ASP A 35 60.44 19.56 11.14
CA ASP A 35 59.30 19.90 12.02
C ASP A 35 58.44 21.05 11.47
N ALA A 36 58.59 21.41 10.19
CA ALA A 36 57.85 22.49 9.55
C ALA A 36 56.37 22.12 9.29
N ILE A 37 55.51 22.35 10.29
CA ILE A 37 54.05 22.09 10.23
C ILE A 37 53.40 22.68 8.96
N ALA A 38 53.72 23.93 8.61
CA ALA A 38 53.13 24.59 7.44
C ALA A 38 53.50 23.90 6.11
N ALA A 39 54.67 23.26 6.04
CA ALA A 39 55.12 22.49 4.88
C ALA A 39 54.33 21.20 4.74
N TYR A 40 54.12 20.47 5.84
CA TYR A 40 53.29 19.26 5.83
C TYR A 40 51.80 19.55 5.55
N LEU A 41 51.23 20.62 6.08
CA LEU A 41 49.85 21.03 5.74
C LEU A 41 49.71 21.36 4.25
N THR A 42 50.65 22.13 3.69
CA THR A 42 50.62 22.50 2.26
C THR A 42 50.94 21.30 1.35
N LEU A 43 51.78 20.38 1.82
CA LEU A 43 52.04 19.11 1.14
C LEU A 43 50.79 18.24 1.08
N GLY A 44 50.05 18.11 2.18
CA GLY A 44 48.79 17.37 2.22
C GLY A 44 47.76 17.93 1.24
N GLU A 45 47.56 19.26 1.23
CA GLU A 45 46.68 19.95 0.27
C GLU A 45 47.12 19.67 -1.18
N ALA A 46 48.42 19.68 -1.46
CA ALA A 46 48.93 19.39 -2.80
C ALA A 46 48.71 17.93 -3.23
N LEU A 47 48.87 16.98 -2.30
CA LEU A 47 48.66 15.56 -2.55
C LEU A 47 47.17 15.23 -2.75
N GLU A 48 46.25 15.94 -2.08
CA GLU A 48 44.81 15.88 -2.38
C GLU A 48 44.52 16.30 -3.82
N VAL A 49 45.05 17.44 -4.26
CA VAL A 49 44.88 17.90 -5.65
C VAL A 49 45.52 16.93 -6.65
N GLN A 50 46.58 16.22 -6.26
CA GLN A 50 47.19 15.17 -7.07
C GLN A 50 46.34 13.88 -7.14
N GLY A 51 45.41 13.68 -6.21
CA GLY A 51 44.64 12.45 -6.06
C GLY A 51 45.36 11.34 -5.30
N ASP A 52 46.34 11.68 -4.44
CA ASP A 52 47.01 10.75 -3.52
C ASP A 52 46.50 10.93 -2.06
N PRO A 53 45.39 10.27 -1.69
CA PRO A 53 44.82 10.40 -0.35
C PRO A 53 45.70 9.76 0.73
N THR A 54 46.54 8.79 0.38
CA THR A 54 47.40 8.13 1.38
C THR A 54 48.53 9.07 1.76
N GLY A 55 49.19 9.67 0.77
CA GLY A 55 50.21 10.68 0.99
C GLY A 55 49.66 11.91 1.73
N ALA A 56 48.46 12.38 1.36
CA ALA A 56 47.82 13.49 2.05
C ALA A 56 47.54 13.20 3.52
N ARG A 57 46.97 12.03 3.82
CA ARG A 57 46.75 11.56 5.20
C ARG A 57 48.05 11.51 5.97
N ASP A 58 49.10 10.91 5.40
CA ASP A 58 50.38 10.75 6.08
C ASP A 58 51.03 12.10 6.38
N ALA A 59 50.90 13.08 5.48
CA ALA A 59 51.34 14.45 5.71
C ALA A 59 50.58 15.13 6.87
N TYR A 60 49.25 14.97 6.96
CA TYR A 60 48.47 15.53 8.08
C TYR A 60 48.69 14.80 9.40
N VAL A 61 48.84 13.48 9.39
CA VAL A 61 49.24 12.70 10.57
C VAL A 61 50.61 13.16 11.05
N LYS A 62 51.53 13.49 10.15
CA LYS A 62 52.83 14.04 10.53
C LYS A 62 52.72 15.37 11.26
N VAL A 63 51.76 16.21 10.88
CA VAL A 63 51.45 17.44 11.64
C VAL A 63 50.97 17.09 13.05
N LEU A 64 50.14 16.07 13.24
CA LEU A 64 49.66 15.64 14.55
C LEU A 64 50.75 14.96 15.41
N GLU A 65 51.74 14.33 14.80
CA GLU A 65 52.94 13.83 15.50
C GLU A 65 53.80 14.98 16.06
N ILE A 66 53.88 16.10 15.33
CA ILE A 66 54.64 17.29 15.73
C ILE A 66 53.82 18.15 16.72
N ASP A 67 52.55 18.37 16.43
CA ASP A 67 51.59 19.12 17.25
C ASP A 67 50.25 18.36 17.39
N PRO A 68 50.09 17.58 18.47
CA PRO A 68 48.84 16.87 18.77
C PRO A 68 47.63 17.77 19.04
N ARG A 69 47.82 19.09 19.16
CA ARG A 69 46.74 20.08 19.34
C ARG A 69 46.50 20.91 18.08
N SER A 70 46.95 20.45 16.92
CA SER A 70 46.66 21.11 15.64
C SER A 70 45.20 20.87 15.22
N ALA A 71 44.31 21.81 15.54
CA ALA A 71 42.91 21.77 15.09
C ALA A 71 42.80 21.72 13.55
N ILE A 72 43.74 22.36 12.84
CA ILE A 72 43.76 22.41 11.37
C ILE A 72 44.05 21.03 10.78
N ALA A 73 45.02 20.31 11.33
CA ALA A 73 45.34 18.96 10.84
C ALA A 73 44.15 18.00 11.05
N TYR A 74 43.48 18.07 12.20
CA TYR A 74 42.23 17.33 12.44
C TYR A 74 41.12 17.72 11.46
N ALA A 75 40.93 19.02 11.18
CA ALA A 75 39.91 19.46 10.23
C ALA A 75 40.20 18.97 8.80
N TYR A 76 41.46 19.00 8.37
CA TYR A 76 41.87 18.53 7.05
C TYR A 76 41.79 17.00 6.92
N LEU A 77 42.17 16.25 7.95
CA LEU A 77 41.90 14.81 8.00
C LEU A 77 40.41 14.53 7.92
N GLY A 78 39.58 15.26 8.68
CA GLY A 78 38.13 15.13 8.61
C GLY A 78 37.57 15.39 7.21
N GLN A 79 38.10 16.38 6.50
CA GLN A 79 37.75 16.68 5.11
C GLN A 79 38.15 15.56 4.16
N LEU A 80 39.40 15.10 4.25
CA LEU A 80 39.92 14.00 3.45
C LEU A 80 39.08 12.73 3.65
N TYR A 81 38.83 12.33 4.90
CA TYR A 81 37.99 11.18 5.22
C TYR A 81 36.56 11.33 4.66
N ALA A 82 35.97 12.53 4.75
CA ALA A 82 34.63 12.80 4.23
C ALA A 82 34.53 12.75 2.69
N GLU A 83 35.61 13.09 1.98
CA GLU A 83 35.69 13.02 0.52
C GLU A 83 35.75 11.57 0.02
N TYR A 84 36.48 10.72 0.74
CA TYR A 84 36.63 9.29 0.43
C TYR A 84 35.61 8.37 1.14
N TRP A 85 34.51 8.94 1.66
CA TRP A 85 33.40 8.21 2.30
C TRP A 85 33.74 7.40 3.56
N TRP A 86 34.85 7.74 4.23
CA TRP A 86 35.19 7.26 5.57
C TRP A 86 34.52 8.15 6.63
N LEU A 87 33.19 8.01 6.74
CA LEU A 87 32.37 9.00 7.43
C LEU A 87 32.56 8.99 8.96
N ASP A 88 32.83 7.84 9.57
CA ASP A 88 33.01 7.73 11.02
C ASP A 88 34.32 8.40 11.47
N GLU A 89 35.40 8.13 10.74
CA GLU A 89 36.69 8.78 10.93
C GLU A 89 36.61 10.29 10.67
N ALA A 90 35.81 10.71 9.69
CA ALA A 90 35.57 12.12 9.43
C ALA A 90 34.90 12.82 10.63
N VAL A 91 33.87 12.19 11.21
CA VAL A 91 33.19 12.71 12.42
C VAL A 91 34.16 12.83 13.58
N GLU A 92 34.95 11.79 13.87
CA GLU A 92 35.90 11.79 14.99
C GLU A 92 36.91 12.94 14.84
N ASN A 93 37.50 13.08 13.66
CA ASN A 93 38.50 14.12 13.39
C ASN A 93 37.89 15.54 13.48
N TYR A 94 36.71 15.78 12.92
CA TYR A 94 36.03 17.07 13.07
C TYR A 94 35.66 17.39 14.53
N GLN A 95 35.24 16.40 15.32
CA GLN A 95 34.98 16.59 16.75
C GLN A 95 36.25 16.94 17.53
N GLN A 96 37.40 16.34 17.21
CA GLN A 96 38.69 16.73 17.82
C GLN A 96 39.06 18.16 17.43
N ALA A 97 38.90 18.54 16.16
CA ALA A 97 39.13 19.92 15.71
C ALA A 97 38.29 20.92 16.50
N LEU A 98 36.99 20.64 16.71
CA LEU A 98 36.07 21.49 17.47
C LEU A 98 36.35 21.48 18.98
N LYS A 99 36.87 20.39 19.54
CA LYS A 99 37.31 20.34 20.94
C LYS A 99 38.48 21.28 21.21
N ILE A 100 39.36 21.46 20.23
CA ILE A 100 40.51 22.38 20.31
C ILE A 100 40.09 23.81 19.94
N LYS A 101 39.27 23.97 18.90
CA LYS A 101 38.76 25.27 18.42
C LYS A 101 37.22 25.25 18.30
N PRO A 102 36.49 25.61 19.37
CA PRO A 102 35.03 25.49 19.43
C PRO A 102 34.25 26.48 18.55
N ASP A 103 34.88 27.53 18.05
CA ASP A 103 34.23 28.62 17.29
C ASP A 103 34.51 28.55 15.78
N TRP A 104 34.68 27.34 15.25
CA TRP A 104 35.03 27.14 13.84
C TRP A 104 33.82 26.84 12.96
N THR A 105 33.30 27.89 12.31
CA THR A 105 32.09 27.84 11.47
C THR A 105 32.15 26.77 10.37
N GLU A 106 33.24 26.72 9.59
CA GLU A 106 33.39 25.78 8.47
C GLU A 106 33.43 24.32 8.93
N VAL A 107 34.02 24.04 10.09
CA VAL A 107 34.08 22.68 10.64
C VAL A 107 32.70 22.21 11.10
N TYR A 108 31.89 23.06 11.75
CA TYR A 108 30.50 22.72 12.05
C TYR A 108 29.67 22.46 10.79
N TYR A 109 29.84 23.27 9.74
CA TYR A 109 29.18 23.05 8.47
C TYR A 109 29.60 21.71 7.82
N ASN A 110 30.90 21.42 7.77
CA ASN A 110 31.40 20.17 7.21
C ASN A 110 31.00 18.95 8.03
N LEU A 111 31.00 19.05 9.36
CA LEU A 111 30.50 18.01 10.25
C LEU A 111 29.00 17.75 10.00
N GLY A 112 28.21 18.81 9.80
CA GLY A 112 26.82 18.70 9.39
C GLY A 112 26.65 17.96 8.06
N ASN A 113 27.51 18.22 7.07
CA ASN A 113 27.50 17.51 5.79
C ASN A 113 27.83 16.01 5.96
N VAL A 114 28.77 15.67 6.85
CA VAL A 114 29.13 14.27 7.13
C VAL A 114 27.99 13.54 7.83
N PHE A 115 27.39 14.13 8.85
CA PHE A 115 26.21 13.55 9.51
C PHE A 115 25.04 13.38 8.53
N HIS A 116 24.85 14.35 7.63
CA HIS A 116 23.85 14.24 6.56
C HIS A 116 24.14 13.04 5.64
N LYS A 117 25.39 12.84 5.21
CA LYS A 117 25.80 11.66 4.42
C LYS A 117 25.62 10.34 5.17
N GLN A 118 25.80 10.31 6.49
CA GLN A 118 25.53 9.13 7.33
C GLN A 118 24.03 8.86 7.53
N GLY A 119 23.15 9.79 7.14
CA GLY A 119 21.72 9.74 7.44
C GLY A 119 21.37 10.14 8.87
N ASN A 120 22.34 10.66 9.64
CA ASN A 120 22.13 11.14 11.00
C ASN A 120 21.58 12.58 10.99
N LEU A 121 20.29 12.71 10.66
CA LEU A 121 19.68 14.00 10.33
C LEU A 121 19.60 14.97 11.53
N ALA A 122 19.39 14.48 12.75
CA ALA A 122 19.28 15.35 13.92
C ALA A 122 20.62 16.04 14.26
N GLU A 123 21.72 15.30 14.18
CA GLU A 123 23.07 15.78 14.40
C GLU A 123 23.52 16.71 13.28
N ALA A 124 23.08 16.44 12.04
CA ALA A 124 23.27 17.36 10.92
C ALA A 124 22.58 18.72 11.19
N VAL A 125 21.31 18.71 11.60
CA VAL A 125 20.57 19.94 11.98
C VAL A 125 21.28 20.71 13.09
N SER A 126 21.71 20.02 14.15
CA SER A 126 22.44 20.63 15.27
C SER A 126 23.72 21.32 14.78
N SER A 127 24.51 20.63 13.95
CA SER A 127 25.78 21.15 13.43
C SER A 127 25.58 22.35 12.51
N TYR A 128 24.59 22.32 11.60
CA TYR A 128 24.26 23.48 10.76
C TYR A 128 23.78 24.68 11.59
N ARG A 129 22.96 24.46 12.62
CA ARG A 129 22.52 25.54 13.52
C ARG A 129 23.70 26.18 14.26
N GLN A 130 24.69 25.40 14.69
CA GLN A 130 25.92 25.94 15.27
C GLN A 130 26.68 26.81 14.26
N ALA A 131 26.89 26.33 13.02
CA ALA A 131 27.52 27.11 11.96
C ALA A 131 26.77 28.44 11.70
N ILE A 132 25.43 28.41 11.65
CA ILE A 132 24.58 29.59 11.47
C ILE A 132 24.67 30.55 12.66
N SER A 133 24.77 30.04 13.89
CA SER A 133 24.91 30.87 15.08
C SER A 133 26.23 31.66 15.10
N LEU A 134 27.30 31.07 14.56
CA LEU A 134 28.62 31.70 14.41
C LEU A 134 28.66 32.66 13.20
N ARG A 135 27.95 32.33 12.11
CA ARG A 135 27.83 33.14 10.90
C ARG A 135 26.38 33.21 10.42
N SER A 136 25.67 34.25 10.83
CA SER A 136 24.23 34.42 10.60
C SER A 136 23.82 34.60 9.13
N ASN A 137 24.77 34.91 8.23
CA ASN A 137 24.55 35.06 6.79
C ASN A 137 25.14 33.89 5.97
N TYR A 138 25.32 32.71 6.57
CA TYR A 138 25.90 31.56 5.88
C TYR A 138 24.88 30.83 4.99
N ALA A 139 24.73 31.28 3.74
CA ALA A 139 23.74 30.77 2.80
C ALA A 139 23.80 29.25 2.60
N ASP A 140 24.97 28.64 2.46
CA ASP A 140 25.10 27.19 2.26
C ASP A 140 24.63 26.38 3.47
N ALA A 141 24.88 26.86 4.69
CA ALA A 141 24.39 26.22 5.90
C ALA A 141 22.86 26.28 6.00
N TYR A 142 22.23 27.41 5.67
CA TYR A 142 20.76 27.48 5.58
C TYR A 142 20.20 26.60 4.47
N TYR A 143 20.87 26.53 3.31
CA TYR A 143 20.43 25.67 2.20
C TYR A 143 20.45 24.20 2.60
N ASN A 144 21.56 23.70 3.17
CA ASN A 144 21.66 22.31 3.61
C ASN A 144 20.73 22.01 4.79
N LEU A 145 20.53 22.98 5.70
CA LEU A 145 19.54 22.86 6.77
C LEU A 145 18.11 22.70 6.20
N GLY A 146 17.77 23.48 5.17
CA GLY A 146 16.49 23.35 4.45
C GLY A 146 16.34 21.99 3.76
N VAL A 147 17.41 21.44 3.19
CA VAL A 147 17.42 20.10 2.59
C VAL A 147 17.16 19.02 3.64
N VAL A 148 17.80 19.12 4.80
CA VAL A 148 17.58 18.15 5.90
C VAL A 148 16.16 18.25 6.45
N PHE A 149 15.61 19.46 6.64
CA PHE A 149 14.21 19.61 7.05
C PHE A 149 13.23 19.04 6.02
N ASP A 150 13.47 19.24 4.73
CA ASP A 150 12.63 18.68 3.67
C ASP A 150 12.68 17.13 3.64
N GLN A 151 13.83 16.54 3.97
CA GLN A 151 13.98 15.08 4.15
C GLN A 151 13.26 14.54 5.39
N GLN A 152 13.22 15.33 6.48
CA GLN A 152 12.45 15.03 7.69
C GLN A 152 10.94 15.31 7.53
N ASN A 153 10.51 15.79 6.35
CA ASN A 153 9.15 16.24 6.08
C ASN A 153 8.69 17.42 6.98
N GLU A 154 9.63 18.16 7.54
CA GLU A 154 9.43 19.41 8.30
C GLU A 154 9.30 20.60 7.32
N LEU A 155 8.24 20.55 6.51
CA LEU A 155 8.12 21.40 5.32
C LEU A 155 8.12 22.90 5.63
N VAL A 156 7.59 23.32 6.79
CA VAL A 156 7.55 24.74 7.18
C VAL A 156 8.96 25.27 7.45
N ALA A 157 9.74 24.52 8.24
CA ALA A 157 11.12 24.89 8.55
C ALA A 157 12.02 24.87 7.29
N ALA A 158 11.76 23.94 6.36
CA ALA A 158 12.43 23.89 5.07
C ALA A 158 12.15 25.15 4.23
N VAL A 159 10.88 25.57 4.13
CA VAL A 159 10.48 26.80 3.42
C VAL A 159 11.20 28.03 4.00
N GLU A 160 11.15 28.23 5.32
CA GLU A 160 11.80 29.36 6.00
C GLU A 160 13.32 29.40 5.72
N SER A 161 13.96 28.23 5.73
CA SER A 161 15.39 28.09 5.44
C SER A 161 15.71 28.52 4.00
N TYR A 162 14.98 28.03 3.00
CA TYR A 162 15.21 28.39 1.60
C TYR A 162 14.87 29.86 1.30
N GLU A 163 13.82 30.42 1.89
CA GLU A 163 13.51 31.85 1.78
C GLU A 163 14.64 32.71 2.36
N THR A 164 15.26 32.26 3.44
CA THR A 164 16.42 32.93 4.04
C THR A 164 17.63 32.90 3.12
N VAL A 165 17.89 31.76 2.45
CA VAL A 165 18.92 31.67 1.40
C VAL A 165 18.66 32.67 0.28
N ILE A 166 17.42 32.79 -0.20
CA ILE A 166 17.03 33.73 -1.26
C ILE A 166 17.23 35.19 -0.81
N LYS A 167 16.95 35.51 0.46
CA LYS A 167 17.19 36.85 1.02
C LYS A 167 18.69 37.19 1.09
N ILE A 168 19.52 36.24 1.53
CA ILE A 168 20.97 36.43 1.68
C ILE A 168 21.67 36.43 0.32
N ALA A 169 21.29 35.51 -0.57
CA ALA A 169 21.91 35.28 -1.86
C ALA A 169 20.83 35.14 -2.96
N PRO A 170 20.27 36.26 -3.47
CA PRO A 170 19.18 36.24 -4.46
C PRO A 170 19.50 35.54 -5.78
N LYS A 171 20.78 35.30 -6.09
CA LYS A 171 21.21 34.56 -7.29
C LYS A 171 21.40 33.06 -7.04
N TYR A 172 21.11 32.56 -5.83
CA TYR A 172 21.26 31.15 -5.46
C TYR A 172 20.11 30.32 -6.03
N VAL A 173 20.19 29.97 -7.32
CA VAL A 173 19.05 29.41 -8.05
C VAL A 173 18.56 28.07 -7.46
N LYS A 174 19.45 27.24 -6.89
CA LYS A 174 19.05 25.97 -6.22
C LYS A 174 18.04 26.16 -5.10
N ALA A 175 18.08 27.28 -4.38
CA ALA A 175 17.10 27.59 -3.35
C ALA A 175 15.69 27.79 -3.95
N TYR A 176 15.56 28.42 -5.11
CA TYR A 176 14.28 28.57 -5.81
C TYR A 176 13.71 27.23 -6.24
N SER A 177 14.56 26.35 -6.79
CA SER A 177 14.14 25.00 -7.19
C SER A 177 13.61 24.21 -5.99
N ASN A 178 14.37 24.14 -4.89
CA ASN A 178 13.96 23.35 -3.73
C ASN A 178 12.79 23.98 -2.97
N LEU A 179 12.72 25.31 -2.88
CA LEU A 179 11.57 26.01 -2.31
C LEU A 179 10.29 25.68 -3.10
N GLY A 180 10.35 25.74 -4.43
CA GLY A 180 9.23 25.34 -5.28
C GLY A 180 8.79 23.89 -5.02
N CYS A 181 9.74 22.94 -4.95
CA CYS A 181 9.42 21.54 -4.65
C CYS A 181 8.76 21.38 -3.27
N THR A 182 9.25 22.11 -2.26
CA THR A 182 8.72 22.07 -0.89
C THR A 182 7.31 22.65 -0.83
N LEU A 183 7.04 23.73 -1.56
CA LEU A 183 5.70 24.33 -1.67
C LEU A 183 4.70 23.38 -2.35
N VAL A 184 5.15 22.62 -3.35
CA VAL A 184 4.33 21.56 -3.98
C VAL A 184 3.96 20.48 -2.96
N LYS A 185 4.91 20.02 -2.12
CA LYS A 185 4.63 19.07 -1.03
C LYS A 185 3.62 19.62 -0.01
N GLN A 186 3.57 20.95 0.20
CA GLN A 186 2.57 21.63 1.02
C GLN A 186 1.21 21.85 0.30
N GLY A 187 1.09 21.49 -0.98
CA GLY A 187 -0.10 21.74 -1.79
C GLY A 187 -0.26 23.20 -2.27
N LYS A 188 0.78 24.03 -2.13
CA LYS A 188 0.80 25.45 -2.52
C LYS A 188 1.28 25.64 -3.96
N PHE A 189 0.53 25.10 -4.91
CA PHE A 189 0.94 25.04 -6.32
C PHE A 189 1.15 26.42 -6.98
N ALA A 190 0.28 27.38 -6.72
CA ALA A 190 0.39 28.73 -7.30
C ALA A 190 1.65 29.48 -6.83
N GLU A 191 2.00 29.34 -5.55
CA GLU A 191 3.23 29.90 -5.00
C GLU A 191 4.46 29.23 -5.62
N ALA A 192 4.45 27.91 -5.76
CA ALA A 192 5.53 27.16 -6.39
C ALA A 192 5.79 27.61 -7.84
N ILE A 193 4.74 27.79 -8.65
CA ILE A 193 4.84 28.30 -10.03
C ILE A 193 5.56 29.66 -10.06
N ASN A 194 5.16 30.60 -9.21
CA ASN A 194 5.78 31.93 -9.12
C ASN A 194 7.27 31.83 -8.72
N ILE A 195 7.61 30.96 -7.77
CA ILE A 195 8.99 30.74 -7.34
C ILE A 195 9.84 30.17 -8.48
N TYR A 196 9.35 29.18 -9.23
CA TYR A 196 10.06 28.65 -10.39
C TYR A 196 10.25 29.71 -11.48
N GLN A 197 9.23 30.51 -11.78
CA GLN A 197 9.33 31.61 -12.76
C GLN A 197 10.39 32.64 -12.35
N LYS A 198 10.48 32.99 -11.06
CA LYS A 198 11.56 33.85 -10.54
C LYS A 198 12.93 33.21 -10.73
N GLY A 199 13.07 31.91 -10.44
CA GLY A 199 14.30 31.16 -10.69
C GLY A 199 14.70 31.19 -12.17
N ILE A 200 13.74 31.02 -13.09
CA ILE A 200 13.95 31.04 -14.54
C ILE A 200 14.38 32.44 -15.00
N ALA A 201 13.79 33.50 -14.45
CA ALA A 201 14.19 34.87 -14.75
C ALA A 201 15.65 35.16 -14.35
N ILE A 202 16.16 34.50 -13.31
CA ILE A 202 17.55 34.64 -12.86
C ILE A 202 18.51 33.80 -13.72
N LYS A 203 18.10 32.56 -14.03
CA LYS A 203 18.92 31.61 -14.80
C LYS A 203 18.05 30.88 -15.85
N PRO A 204 17.85 31.48 -17.03
CA PRO A 204 16.91 30.99 -18.04
C PRO A 204 17.41 29.77 -18.81
N ASP A 205 18.67 29.39 -18.65
CA ASP A 205 19.30 28.21 -19.27
C ASP A 205 19.31 26.98 -18.34
N TRP A 206 18.66 27.04 -17.17
CA TRP A 206 18.65 25.92 -16.23
C TRP A 206 17.45 24.99 -16.42
N ALA A 207 17.68 23.87 -17.13
CA ALA A 207 16.66 22.90 -17.51
C ALA A 207 15.79 22.39 -16.33
N ILE A 208 16.38 22.17 -15.16
CA ILE A 208 15.69 21.66 -13.95
C ILE A 208 14.48 22.51 -13.58
N LEU A 209 14.58 23.84 -13.68
CA LEU A 209 13.47 24.72 -13.34
C LEU A 209 12.28 24.58 -14.30
N TYR A 210 12.54 24.41 -15.60
CA TYR A 210 11.48 24.18 -16.58
C TYR A 210 10.82 22.82 -16.38
N ASN A 211 11.59 21.77 -16.08
CA ASN A 211 11.04 20.45 -15.75
C ASN A 211 10.15 20.52 -14.49
N ASN A 212 10.61 21.17 -13.43
CA ASN A 212 9.85 21.26 -12.17
C ASN A 212 8.61 22.16 -12.32
N LEU A 213 8.71 23.26 -13.08
CA LEU A 213 7.57 24.10 -13.43
C LEU A 213 6.52 23.31 -14.22
N ALA A 214 6.96 22.59 -15.26
CA ALA A 214 6.09 21.77 -16.09
C ALA A 214 5.31 20.75 -15.27
N GLN A 215 5.97 20.08 -14.32
CA GLN A 215 5.33 19.10 -13.44
C GLN A 215 4.15 19.67 -12.66
N VAL A 216 4.27 20.91 -12.17
CA VAL A 216 3.18 21.59 -11.43
C VAL A 216 2.07 22.08 -12.37
N LEU A 217 2.42 22.48 -13.59
CA LEU A 217 1.45 22.94 -14.59
C LEU A 217 0.57 21.81 -15.15
N MET A 218 1.01 20.55 -15.08
CA MET A 218 0.32 19.41 -15.68
C MET A 218 -1.17 19.28 -15.35
N GLU A 219 -1.59 19.65 -14.14
CA GLU A 219 -3.01 19.53 -13.74
C GLU A 219 -3.90 20.66 -14.28
N ASN A 220 -3.36 21.87 -14.47
CA ASN A 220 -4.15 23.07 -14.77
C ASN A 220 -3.89 23.66 -16.16
N ALA A 221 -2.72 23.42 -16.73
CA ALA A 221 -2.28 23.94 -18.03
C ALA A 221 -1.34 22.91 -18.72
N PRO A 222 -1.87 21.76 -19.15
CA PRO A 222 -1.05 20.67 -19.67
C PRO A 222 -0.33 21.01 -20.99
N GLU A 223 -0.86 21.91 -21.81
CA GLU A 223 -0.20 22.41 -23.01
C GLU A 223 1.05 23.24 -22.66
N GLU A 224 0.95 24.13 -21.67
CA GLU A 224 2.09 24.91 -21.18
C GLU A 224 3.15 24.02 -20.52
N ALA A 225 2.71 22.99 -19.78
CA ALA A 225 3.60 22.00 -19.20
C ALA A 225 4.43 21.27 -20.27
N ILE A 226 3.79 20.81 -21.35
CA ILE A 226 4.47 20.14 -22.47
C ILE A 226 5.50 21.06 -23.13
N LEU A 227 5.17 22.35 -23.34
CA LEU A 227 6.11 23.33 -23.87
C LEU A 227 7.31 23.53 -22.94
N ALA A 228 7.09 23.59 -21.63
CA ALA A 228 8.14 23.71 -20.63
C ALA A 228 9.03 22.45 -20.57
N TYR A 229 8.48 21.24 -20.68
CA TYR A 229 9.28 20.02 -20.80
C TYR A 229 10.14 20.01 -22.08
N HIS A 230 9.56 20.43 -23.22
CA HIS A 230 10.35 20.60 -24.45
C HIS A 230 11.48 21.60 -24.27
N LYS A 231 11.25 22.70 -23.54
CA LYS A 231 12.30 23.67 -23.25
C LYS A 231 13.40 23.08 -22.35
N ALA A 232 13.04 22.28 -21.35
CA ALA A 232 14.01 21.57 -20.52
C ALA A 232 14.89 20.63 -21.35
N ILE A 233 14.29 19.86 -22.27
CA ILE A 233 15.02 18.95 -23.18
C ILE A 233 15.88 19.71 -24.20
N GLU A 234 15.43 20.86 -24.69
CA GLU A 234 16.21 21.73 -25.58
C GLU A 234 17.50 22.21 -24.89
N LEU A 235 17.38 22.64 -23.62
CA LEU A 235 18.49 23.12 -22.82
C LEU A 235 19.43 21.98 -22.38
N GLU A 236 18.87 20.82 -22.04
CA GLU A 236 19.63 19.65 -21.60
C GLU A 236 19.11 18.35 -22.24
N PRO A 237 19.59 18.00 -23.46
CA PRO A 237 19.06 16.87 -24.24
C PRO A 237 19.21 15.48 -23.61
N LYS A 238 20.09 15.35 -22.60
CA LYS A 238 20.36 14.11 -21.86
C LYS A 238 19.62 14.04 -20.52
N MET A 239 18.75 15.01 -20.21
CA MET A 239 17.99 15.01 -18.96
C MET A 239 16.89 13.93 -18.99
N GLU A 240 17.19 12.75 -18.46
CA GLU A 240 16.30 11.58 -18.40
C GLU A 240 14.92 11.93 -17.83
N LEU A 241 14.88 12.64 -16.70
CA LEU A 241 13.64 13.03 -16.03
C LEU A 241 12.72 13.87 -16.92
N ALA A 242 13.26 14.78 -17.75
CA ALA A 242 12.45 15.62 -18.63
C ALA A 242 11.83 14.81 -19.77
N HIS A 243 12.58 13.86 -20.36
CA HIS A 243 12.03 12.93 -21.36
C HIS A 243 10.96 12.03 -20.75
N TYR A 244 11.22 11.48 -19.55
CA TYR A 244 10.26 10.63 -18.85
C TYR A 244 8.97 11.39 -18.55
N ASN A 245 9.07 12.57 -17.94
CA ASN A 245 7.92 13.39 -17.58
C ASN A 245 7.13 13.88 -18.80
N LEU A 246 7.80 14.21 -19.91
CA LEU A 246 7.13 14.49 -21.18
C LEU A 246 6.35 13.28 -21.71
N GLY A 247 6.95 12.09 -21.63
CA GLY A 247 6.27 10.83 -21.96
C GLY A 247 5.01 10.61 -21.11
N LYS A 248 5.09 10.82 -19.79
CA LYS A 248 3.93 10.76 -18.88
C LYS A 248 2.87 11.80 -19.24
N ALA A 249 3.28 13.02 -19.58
CA ALA A 249 2.36 14.08 -20.00
C ALA A 249 1.57 13.66 -21.24
N TRP A 250 2.24 13.11 -22.26
CA TRP A 250 1.57 12.58 -23.45
C TRP A 250 0.66 11.39 -23.15
N GLN A 251 1.06 10.46 -22.28
CA GLN A 251 0.19 9.37 -21.83
C GLN A 251 -1.09 9.88 -21.18
N MET A 252 -0.99 10.89 -20.29
CA MET A 252 -2.16 11.46 -19.60
C MET A 252 -3.14 12.11 -20.59
N GLN A 253 -2.66 12.65 -21.71
CA GLN A 253 -3.49 13.15 -22.80
C GLN A 253 -4.02 12.05 -23.74
N GLY A 254 -3.70 10.77 -23.49
CA GLY A 254 -4.04 9.64 -24.37
C GLY A 254 -3.21 9.59 -25.67
N ALA A 255 -2.21 10.46 -25.83
CA ALA A 255 -1.34 10.55 -27.01
C ALA A 255 -0.21 9.52 -26.94
N HIS A 256 -0.55 8.23 -26.84
CA HIS A 256 0.40 7.14 -26.64
C HIS A 256 1.46 7.03 -27.75
N GLU A 257 1.14 7.35 -29.00
CA GLU A 257 2.09 7.39 -30.12
C GLU A 257 3.23 8.40 -29.89
N LYS A 258 2.98 9.51 -29.16
CA LYS A 258 4.01 10.51 -28.81
C LYS A 258 4.78 10.13 -27.54
N ALA A 259 4.14 9.37 -26.64
CA ALA A 259 4.74 8.97 -25.37
C ALA A 259 5.85 7.93 -25.54
N VAL A 260 5.64 6.92 -26.40
CA VAL A 260 6.58 5.81 -26.61
C VAL A 260 8.00 6.30 -26.96
N PRO A 261 8.21 7.20 -27.94
CA PRO A 261 9.54 7.73 -28.25
C PRO A 261 10.22 8.43 -27.07
N CYS A 262 9.44 9.11 -26.22
CA CYS A 262 9.98 9.78 -25.05
C CYS A 262 10.56 8.76 -24.05
N PHE A 263 9.84 7.67 -23.78
CA PHE A 263 10.32 6.59 -22.90
C PHE A 263 11.48 5.81 -23.51
N GLN A 264 11.45 5.54 -24.82
CA GLN A 264 12.58 4.93 -25.52
C GLN A 264 13.85 5.78 -25.36
N ARG A 265 13.72 7.11 -25.42
CA ARG A 265 14.84 8.00 -25.20
C ARG A 265 15.40 7.91 -23.77
N VAL A 266 14.54 7.73 -22.77
CA VAL A 266 14.98 7.48 -21.37
C VAL A 266 15.75 6.17 -21.28
N ILE A 267 15.26 5.10 -21.92
CA ILE A 267 15.91 3.79 -21.95
C ILE A 267 17.29 3.86 -22.61
N GLU A 268 17.42 4.60 -23.72
CA GLU A 268 18.71 4.84 -24.39
C GLU A 268 19.73 5.56 -23.49
N LEU A 269 19.26 6.50 -22.67
CA LEU A 269 20.11 7.26 -21.75
C LEU A 269 20.46 6.44 -20.50
N ASN A 270 19.49 5.68 -19.99
CA ASN A 270 19.60 4.86 -18.78
C ASN A 270 18.85 3.53 -18.93
N PRO A 271 19.57 2.45 -19.33
CA PRO A 271 18.99 1.13 -19.50
C PRO A 271 18.47 0.46 -18.22
N HIS A 272 18.72 1.03 -17.03
CA HIS A 272 18.22 0.52 -15.76
C HIS A 272 16.96 1.25 -15.27
N TYR A 273 16.41 2.18 -16.07
CA TYR A 273 15.20 2.92 -15.73
C TYR A 273 13.93 2.07 -15.95
N ILE A 274 13.58 1.24 -14.96
CA ILE A 274 12.45 0.29 -15.03
C ILE A 274 11.15 0.99 -15.45
N SER A 275 10.80 2.13 -14.83
CA SER A 275 9.52 2.79 -15.13
C SER A 275 9.37 3.16 -16.62
N ALA A 276 10.46 3.53 -17.31
CA ALA A 276 10.43 3.85 -18.73
C ALA A 276 10.05 2.62 -19.59
N TYR A 277 10.58 1.44 -19.28
CA TYR A 277 10.15 0.18 -19.91
C TYR A 277 8.66 -0.08 -19.65
N THR A 278 8.23 0.03 -18.40
CA THR A 278 6.84 -0.28 -18.01
C THR A 278 5.83 0.66 -18.67
N ASP A 279 6.13 1.95 -18.75
CA ASP A 279 5.27 2.97 -19.35
C ASP A 279 5.28 2.90 -20.88
N SER A 280 6.40 2.52 -21.48
CA SER A 280 6.47 2.22 -22.92
C SER A 280 5.59 1.02 -23.27
N GLY A 281 5.75 -0.11 -22.56
CA GLY A 281 4.92 -1.30 -22.73
C GLY A 281 3.43 -1.01 -22.52
N PHE A 282 3.07 -0.24 -21.50
CA PHE A 282 1.69 0.19 -21.27
C PHE A 282 1.13 1.01 -22.44
N SER A 283 1.91 1.97 -22.96
CA SER A 283 1.48 2.80 -24.10
C SER A 283 1.28 1.97 -25.36
N LEU A 284 2.16 1.00 -25.61
CA LEU A 284 2.03 0.06 -26.73
C LEU A 284 0.79 -0.84 -26.58
N MET A 285 0.50 -1.32 -25.37
CA MET A 285 -0.75 -2.05 -25.11
C MET A 285 -1.99 -1.18 -25.38
N ALA A 286 -1.99 0.09 -24.96
CA ALA A 286 -3.09 1.01 -25.21
C ALA A 286 -3.30 1.29 -26.72
N LEU A 287 -2.25 1.18 -27.52
CA LEU A 287 -2.30 1.24 -28.99
C LEU A 287 -2.70 -0.08 -29.66
N GLY A 288 -2.94 -1.15 -28.89
CA GLY A 288 -3.21 -2.50 -29.41
C GLY A 288 -1.95 -3.24 -29.92
N LYS A 289 -0.76 -2.66 -29.77
CA LYS A 289 0.53 -3.22 -30.19
C LYS A 289 1.10 -4.18 -29.14
N ILE A 290 0.35 -5.23 -28.82
CA ILE A 290 0.66 -6.15 -27.71
C ILE A 290 2.00 -6.86 -27.92
N ALA A 291 2.27 -7.34 -29.14
CA ALA A 291 3.53 -8.01 -29.47
C ALA A 291 4.75 -7.13 -29.24
N GLU A 292 4.65 -5.83 -29.54
CA GLU A 292 5.72 -4.85 -29.30
C GLU A 292 5.85 -4.49 -27.83
N ALA A 293 4.78 -4.60 -27.03
CA ALA A 293 4.78 -4.29 -25.61
C ALA A 293 5.50 -5.34 -24.75
N MET A 294 5.36 -6.63 -25.07
CA MET A 294 5.84 -7.74 -24.25
C MET A 294 7.35 -7.66 -23.93
N PRO A 295 8.24 -7.35 -24.89
CA PRO A 295 9.66 -7.28 -24.59
C PRO A 295 10.04 -6.17 -23.59
N TYR A 296 9.27 -5.07 -23.55
CA TYR A 296 9.49 -4.03 -22.53
C TYR A 296 9.14 -4.53 -21.13
N PHE A 297 8.03 -5.27 -20.98
CA PHE A 297 7.69 -5.86 -19.69
C PHE A 297 8.69 -6.94 -19.27
N LEU A 298 9.16 -7.76 -20.20
CA LEU A 298 10.18 -8.76 -19.93
C LEU A 298 11.45 -8.11 -19.38
N HIS A 299 11.98 -7.07 -20.04
CA HIS A 299 13.15 -6.35 -19.53
C HIS A 299 12.91 -5.67 -18.19
N ALA A 300 11.72 -5.09 -17.96
CA ALA A 300 11.38 -4.53 -16.66
C ALA A 300 11.40 -5.59 -15.54
N ILE A 301 11.02 -6.83 -15.86
CA ILE A 301 11.10 -7.98 -14.93
C ILE A 301 12.56 -8.41 -14.74
N GLU A 302 13.35 -8.51 -15.80
CA GLU A 302 14.77 -8.92 -15.73
C GLU A 302 15.63 -7.96 -14.89
N LEU A 303 15.29 -6.67 -14.85
CA LEU A 303 15.98 -5.69 -14.01
C LEU A 303 15.75 -5.88 -12.50
N LYS A 304 14.60 -6.44 -12.10
CA LYS A 304 14.23 -6.76 -10.70
C LYS A 304 13.34 -8.02 -10.65
N PRO A 305 13.92 -9.22 -10.81
CA PRO A 305 13.16 -10.45 -11.03
C PRO A 305 12.52 -11.02 -9.75
N GLU A 306 13.01 -10.64 -8.57
CA GLU A 306 12.77 -11.34 -7.30
C GLU A 306 11.29 -11.45 -6.95
N PHE A 307 10.52 -10.39 -7.23
CA PHE A 307 9.08 -10.38 -6.96
C PHE A 307 8.33 -11.35 -7.89
N VAL A 308 8.69 -11.36 -9.17
CA VAL A 308 8.04 -12.20 -10.18
C VAL A 308 8.42 -13.66 -9.99
N GLU A 309 9.69 -13.94 -9.71
CA GLU A 309 10.18 -15.27 -9.39
C GLU A 309 9.44 -15.85 -8.20
N ALA A 310 9.37 -15.11 -7.09
CA ALA A 310 8.69 -15.58 -5.89
C ALA A 310 7.17 -15.73 -6.09
N TYR A 311 6.55 -14.86 -6.90
CA TYR A 311 5.15 -15.03 -7.31
C TYR A 311 4.94 -16.30 -8.15
N CYS A 312 5.85 -16.58 -9.10
CA CYS A 312 5.79 -17.78 -9.95
C CYS A 312 6.04 -19.07 -9.17
N GLU A 313 6.98 -19.09 -8.22
CA GLU A 313 7.19 -20.22 -7.30
C GLU A 313 5.91 -20.56 -6.53
N LEU A 314 5.21 -19.53 -6.03
CA LEU A 314 3.92 -19.71 -5.37
C LEU A 314 2.84 -20.26 -6.34
N GLY A 315 2.82 -19.76 -7.57
CA GLY A 315 1.93 -20.24 -8.65
C GLY A 315 2.15 -21.73 -8.95
N GLU A 316 3.41 -22.15 -9.05
CA GLU A 316 3.80 -23.54 -9.28
C GLU A 316 3.34 -24.45 -8.13
N MET A 317 3.57 -24.05 -6.88
CA MET A 317 3.12 -24.82 -5.71
C MET A 317 1.59 -25.00 -5.69
N ARG A 318 0.84 -23.95 -6.06
CA ARG A 318 -0.63 -24.01 -6.15
C ARG A 318 -1.09 -24.91 -7.28
N ALA A 319 -0.43 -24.86 -8.44
CA ALA A 319 -0.74 -25.73 -9.56
C ALA A 319 -0.57 -27.21 -9.17
N ILE A 320 0.53 -27.57 -8.49
CA ILE A 320 0.79 -28.92 -7.98
C ILE A 320 -0.28 -29.35 -6.95
N ALA A 321 -0.68 -28.45 -6.04
CA ALA A 321 -1.73 -28.76 -5.07
C ALA A 321 -3.10 -28.97 -5.74
N SER A 322 -3.43 -28.21 -6.79
CA SER A 322 -4.72 -28.31 -7.47
C SER A 322 -4.91 -29.63 -8.22
N THR A 323 -3.85 -30.21 -8.80
CA THR A 323 -3.94 -31.54 -9.45
C THR A 323 -4.23 -32.67 -8.46
N SER A 324 -4.01 -32.44 -7.16
CA SER A 324 -4.30 -33.38 -6.08
C SER A 324 -5.66 -33.18 -5.40
N SER A 325 -6.41 -32.12 -5.71
CA SER A 325 -7.68 -31.79 -5.03
C SER A 325 -8.82 -31.48 -6.01
N SER A 326 -9.98 -32.10 -5.85
CA SER A 326 -11.18 -31.85 -6.67
C SER A 326 -11.92 -30.54 -6.32
N LYS A 327 -11.22 -29.55 -5.76
CA LYS A 327 -11.86 -28.33 -5.24
C LYS A 327 -12.19 -27.38 -6.39
N ILE A 328 -13.43 -26.89 -6.43
CA ILE A 328 -13.87 -25.89 -7.40
C ILE A 328 -13.06 -24.61 -7.18
N GLN A 329 -12.28 -24.23 -8.19
CA GLN A 329 -11.48 -23.03 -8.20
C GLN A 329 -12.35 -21.83 -8.56
N ASP A 330 -12.22 -20.77 -7.81
CA ASP A 330 -13.04 -19.58 -7.96
C ASP A 330 -12.40 -18.56 -8.92
N GLU A 331 -13.14 -17.53 -9.34
CA GLU A 331 -12.71 -16.64 -10.45
C GLU A 331 -11.39 -15.91 -10.16
N LEU A 332 -11.13 -15.52 -8.90
CA LEU A 332 -9.88 -14.84 -8.55
C LEU A 332 -8.69 -15.81 -8.59
N GLU A 333 -8.87 -17.04 -8.12
CA GLU A 333 -7.83 -18.08 -8.21
C GLU A 333 -7.55 -18.47 -9.67
N GLN A 334 -8.58 -18.50 -10.53
CA GLN A 334 -8.42 -18.71 -11.96
C GLN A 334 -7.64 -17.57 -12.64
N ALA A 335 -7.92 -16.31 -12.29
CA ALA A 335 -7.16 -15.16 -12.76
C ALA A 335 -5.67 -15.24 -12.34
N GLN A 336 -5.39 -15.61 -11.09
CA GLN A 336 -4.03 -15.77 -10.58
C GLN A 336 -3.29 -16.90 -11.29
N SER A 337 -3.96 -18.03 -11.55
CA SER A 337 -3.40 -19.15 -12.29
C SER A 337 -3.09 -18.77 -13.74
N ALA A 338 -4.00 -18.04 -14.41
CA ALA A 338 -3.75 -17.52 -15.76
C ALA A 338 -2.59 -16.51 -15.79
N CYS A 339 -2.45 -15.68 -14.75
CA CYS A 339 -1.35 -14.75 -14.60
C CYS A 339 -0.01 -15.47 -14.40
N TYR A 340 0.03 -16.51 -13.58
CA TYR A 340 1.20 -17.38 -13.46
C TYR A 340 1.63 -17.94 -14.82
N GLN A 341 0.71 -18.54 -15.58
CA GLN A 341 1.01 -19.07 -16.91
C GLN A 341 1.52 -17.99 -17.87
N PHE A 342 0.85 -16.83 -17.90
CA PHE A 342 1.29 -15.67 -18.68
C PHE A 342 2.75 -15.27 -18.36
N LEU A 343 3.13 -15.22 -17.08
CA LEU A 343 4.49 -14.86 -16.67
C LEU A 343 5.51 -15.92 -17.10
N ILE A 344 5.17 -17.20 -16.99
CA ILE A 344 6.04 -18.29 -17.45
C ILE A 344 6.23 -18.23 -18.98
N SER A 345 5.17 -18.03 -19.76
CA SER A 345 5.26 -17.90 -21.22
C SER A 345 6.04 -16.64 -21.63
N LEU A 346 5.95 -15.55 -20.86
CA LEU A 346 6.67 -14.31 -21.11
C LEU A 346 8.18 -14.44 -20.82
N MET A 347 8.55 -15.08 -19.71
CA MET A 347 9.96 -15.25 -19.30
C MET A 347 10.66 -16.39 -20.06
N GLY A 348 9.90 -17.31 -20.67
CA GLY A 348 10.43 -18.48 -21.36
C GLY A 348 10.91 -19.59 -20.41
N PRO A 349 11.33 -20.75 -20.96
CA PRO A 349 11.76 -21.88 -20.15
C PRO A 349 13.07 -21.57 -19.40
N LYS A 350 13.10 -21.80 -18.08
CA LYS A 350 14.33 -21.72 -17.27
C LYS A 350 15.36 -22.72 -17.81
N GLU A 351 16.49 -22.24 -18.34
CA GLU A 351 17.58 -23.07 -18.88
C GLU A 351 18.22 -24.02 -17.85
N GLU A 352 17.91 -23.86 -16.56
CA GLU A 352 18.46 -24.67 -15.45
C GLU A 352 18.12 -26.18 -15.52
N GLY A 353 17.13 -26.58 -16.33
CA GLY A 353 16.82 -27.98 -16.59
C GLY A 353 17.64 -28.64 -17.71
N ARG A 354 18.29 -27.87 -18.59
CA ARG A 354 19.11 -28.41 -19.70
C ARG A 354 20.55 -28.69 -19.29
N ARG A 355 21.17 -27.82 -18.47
CA ARG A 355 22.53 -28.06 -17.96
C ARG A 355 22.65 -29.38 -17.20
N LYS A 356 21.69 -29.75 -16.36
CA LYS A 356 21.70 -31.06 -15.66
C LYS A 356 21.44 -32.27 -16.55
N ARG A 357 20.87 -32.09 -17.75
CA ARG A 357 20.66 -33.18 -18.74
C ARG A 357 21.80 -33.28 -19.76
N GLU A 358 22.53 -32.20 -20.01
CA GLU A 358 23.65 -32.14 -20.95
C GLU A 358 25.02 -32.36 -20.27
N GLU A 359 25.16 -32.04 -18.97
CA GLU A 359 26.34 -32.42 -18.14
C GLU A 359 26.47 -33.95 -17.94
N GLY A 360 25.44 -34.71 -18.31
CA GLY A 360 25.48 -36.18 -18.40
C GLY A 360 26.03 -36.73 -19.72
N ARG A 361 26.33 -35.89 -20.72
CA ARG A 361 26.76 -36.33 -22.06
C ARG A 361 28.04 -35.71 -22.60
N GLU A 362 28.58 -34.65 -21.99
CA GLU A 362 29.85 -34.05 -22.42
C GLU A 362 30.88 -34.05 -21.29
N LYS A 363 31.29 -35.26 -20.90
CA LYS A 363 32.64 -35.49 -20.35
C LYS A 363 33.52 -36.06 -21.44
N ARG A 364 34.06 -35.19 -22.29
CA ARG A 364 35.35 -35.36 -22.98
C ARG A 364 35.73 -34.06 -23.67
N GLU A 365 36.97 -33.66 -23.41
CA GLU A 365 37.76 -32.59 -24.02
C GLU A 365 37.74 -31.24 -23.29
N GLU A 366 38.77 -31.08 -22.47
CA GLU A 366 39.24 -29.84 -21.85
C GLU A 366 39.85 -28.89 -22.89
N GLY A 367 39.73 -27.57 -22.66
CA GLY A 367 40.60 -26.58 -23.29
C GLY A 367 40.14 -25.12 -23.21
N ILE A 368 40.44 -24.43 -22.10
CA ILE A 368 40.91 -23.03 -22.00
C ILE A 368 40.12 -21.96 -22.82
N THR A 369 39.38 -21.02 -22.25
CA THR A 369 39.89 -19.75 -21.67
C THR A 369 38.75 -18.94 -21.02
N ASN A 370 38.99 -18.41 -19.83
CA ASN A 370 38.32 -17.22 -19.30
C ASN A 370 38.71 -16.00 -20.15
N ILE A 371 37.76 -15.22 -20.67
CA ILE A 371 37.87 -13.78 -20.98
C ILE A 371 36.51 -13.21 -21.45
N ARG A 372 36.06 -12.17 -20.71
CA ARG A 372 35.18 -11.03 -21.09
C ARG A 372 33.68 -11.23 -21.35
N LEU A 373 32.90 -11.01 -20.29
CA LEU A 373 31.51 -10.55 -20.36
C LEU A 373 31.39 -9.05 -20.76
N GLU A 374 32.49 -8.28 -20.69
CA GLU A 374 32.48 -6.82 -20.93
C GLU A 374 32.73 -6.42 -22.40
N GLU A 375 33.20 -7.32 -23.27
CA GLU A 375 33.45 -7.00 -24.69
C GLU A 375 32.27 -7.33 -25.63
N LYS A 376 31.31 -8.17 -25.20
CA LYS A 376 30.09 -8.44 -25.99
C LYS A 376 29.13 -7.25 -26.04
N ILE A 377 29.27 -6.28 -25.14
CA ILE A 377 28.40 -5.09 -25.06
C ILE A 377 28.87 -3.98 -26.03
N LYS A 378 30.12 -4.01 -26.52
CA LYS A 378 30.70 -2.87 -27.29
C LYS A 378 30.62 -2.98 -28.83
N LEU A 379 30.18 -4.09 -29.41
CA LEU A 379 30.26 -4.33 -30.86
C LEU A 379 28.90 -4.44 -31.60
N ALA A 380 27.81 -4.02 -30.97
CA ALA A 380 26.46 -4.05 -31.57
C ALA A 380 25.85 -2.66 -31.77
N ILE A 381 26.63 -1.70 -32.30
CA ILE A 381 26.12 -0.38 -32.70
C ILE A 381 26.46 -0.13 -34.16
N THR A 382 25.65 -0.71 -35.06
CA THR A 382 25.38 -0.20 -36.42
C THR A 382 24.28 -1.05 -37.05
N ASP A 383 23.02 -0.75 -36.72
CA ASP A 383 21.93 -0.49 -37.67
C ASP A 383 20.62 -0.29 -36.89
N ARG A 384 19.78 0.63 -37.36
CA ARG A 384 18.54 1.06 -36.68
C ARG A 384 17.52 -0.10 -36.58
N GLN A 385 17.49 -0.83 -35.47
CA GLN A 385 16.39 -1.69 -35.00
C GLN A 385 16.40 -1.75 -33.46
N LEU A 386 15.22 -1.88 -32.84
CA LEU A 386 14.95 -1.81 -31.40
C LEU A 386 16.04 -2.47 -30.49
N PRO A 387 16.34 -1.92 -29.30
CA PRO A 387 17.36 -2.46 -28.40
C PRO A 387 16.87 -3.66 -27.57
N ILE A 388 16.13 -4.59 -28.19
CA ILE A 388 15.57 -5.75 -27.50
C ILE A 388 15.76 -7.01 -28.35
N THR A 389 16.36 -8.03 -27.75
CA THR A 389 16.88 -9.29 -28.28
C THR A 389 15.96 -10.09 -29.22
N ASN A 390 16.61 -10.92 -30.05
CA ASN A 390 16.12 -12.00 -30.94
C ASN A 390 15.25 -13.12 -30.26
N TYR A 391 14.40 -12.80 -29.28
CA TYR A 391 13.49 -13.77 -28.68
C TYR A 391 12.20 -13.86 -29.50
N GLN A 392 11.94 -15.02 -30.13
CA GLN A 392 10.61 -15.36 -30.63
C GLN A 392 9.70 -15.69 -29.45
N LEU A 393 9.11 -14.66 -28.85
CA LEU A 393 8.09 -14.83 -27.81
C LEU A 393 6.87 -15.58 -28.38
N PRO A 394 6.24 -16.50 -27.61
CA PRO A 394 5.03 -17.19 -28.02
C PRO A 394 3.82 -16.25 -27.90
N ILE A 395 3.75 -15.23 -28.75
CA ILE A 395 2.76 -14.13 -28.66
C ILE A 395 1.32 -14.66 -28.62
N THR A 396 0.99 -15.70 -29.38
CA THR A 396 -0.35 -16.30 -29.37
C THR A 396 -0.72 -16.83 -27.98
N GLU A 397 0.17 -17.60 -27.34
CA GLU A 397 -0.04 -18.17 -26.01
C GLU A 397 -0.13 -17.07 -24.95
N ILE A 398 0.75 -16.07 -25.04
CA ILE A 398 0.74 -14.89 -24.16
C ILE A 398 -0.60 -14.17 -24.25
N CYS A 399 -1.11 -13.93 -25.47
CA CYS A 399 -2.40 -13.30 -25.71
C CYS A 399 -3.57 -14.14 -25.17
N GLU A 400 -3.52 -15.47 -25.30
CA GLU A 400 -4.52 -16.37 -24.72
C GLU A 400 -4.57 -16.28 -23.20
N HIS A 401 -3.42 -16.33 -22.52
CA HIS A 401 -3.37 -16.19 -21.07
C HIS A 401 -3.81 -14.80 -20.62
N LEU A 402 -3.37 -13.74 -21.31
CA LEU A 402 -3.78 -12.38 -21.00
C LEU A 402 -5.31 -12.18 -21.13
N THR A 403 -5.92 -12.79 -22.15
CA THR A 403 -7.38 -12.79 -22.33
C THR A 403 -8.08 -13.49 -21.16
N LYS A 404 -7.58 -14.66 -20.73
CA LYS A 404 -8.12 -15.39 -19.57
C LYS A 404 -8.02 -14.57 -18.28
N ILE A 405 -6.89 -13.90 -18.03
CA ILE A 405 -6.73 -13.02 -16.86
C ILE A 405 -7.83 -11.95 -16.85
N TYR A 406 -8.01 -11.23 -17.96
CA TYR A 406 -9.02 -10.18 -18.04
C TYR A 406 -10.45 -10.71 -17.90
N LEU A 407 -10.77 -11.85 -18.51
CA LEU A 407 -12.07 -12.50 -18.36
C LEU A 407 -12.38 -12.82 -16.88
N HIS A 408 -11.46 -13.50 -16.19
CA HIS A 408 -11.65 -13.92 -14.80
C HIS A 408 -11.65 -12.74 -13.81
N LEU A 409 -10.79 -11.73 -14.02
CA LEU A 409 -10.83 -10.50 -13.23
C LEU A 409 -12.17 -9.75 -13.43
N GLY A 410 -12.68 -9.72 -14.67
CA GLY A 410 -14.00 -9.18 -14.98
C GLY A 410 -15.11 -9.94 -14.25
N ASN A 411 -15.08 -11.27 -14.27
CA ASN A 411 -16.05 -12.12 -13.58
C ASN A 411 -16.03 -11.89 -12.06
N ALA A 412 -14.84 -11.89 -11.45
CA ALA A 412 -14.67 -11.62 -10.03
C ALA A 412 -15.24 -10.23 -9.62
N LEU A 413 -15.09 -9.21 -10.49
CA LEU A 413 -15.69 -7.90 -10.29
C LEU A 413 -17.21 -7.93 -10.40
N VAL A 414 -17.78 -8.67 -11.36
CA VAL A 414 -19.24 -8.84 -11.49
C VAL A 414 -19.83 -9.48 -10.23
N GLU A 415 -19.16 -10.48 -9.67
CA GLU A 415 -19.58 -11.12 -8.42
C GLU A 415 -19.56 -10.15 -7.22
N TYR A 416 -18.57 -9.24 -7.20
CA TYR A 416 -18.46 -8.16 -6.22
C TYR A 416 -19.46 -7.00 -6.46
N GLY A 417 -20.09 -6.93 -7.63
CA GLY A 417 -20.97 -5.83 -8.03
C GLY A 417 -20.23 -4.64 -8.68
N GLY A 418 -18.95 -4.78 -8.99
CA GLY A 418 -18.09 -3.80 -9.69
C GLY A 418 -18.32 -3.80 -11.21
N TYR A 419 -19.56 -3.66 -11.67
CA TYR A 419 -19.94 -3.83 -13.08
C TYR A 419 -19.19 -2.89 -14.04
N LYS A 420 -18.93 -1.65 -13.62
CA LYS A 420 -18.18 -0.67 -14.43
C LYS A 420 -16.73 -1.08 -14.63
N GLN A 421 -16.05 -1.53 -13.58
CA GLN A 421 -14.68 -2.04 -13.71
C GLN A 421 -14.65 -3.34 -14.52
N ALA A 422 -15.64 -4.22 -14.34
CA ALA A 422 -15.73 -5.46 -15.11
C ALA A 422 -15.86 -5.20 -16.62
N GLU A 423 -16.66 -4.19 -17.02
CA GLU A 423 -16.78 -3.75 -18.42
C GLU A 423 -15.42 -3.42 -19.04
N ILE A 424 -14.54 -2.71 -18.30
CA ILE A 424 -13.20 -2.36 -18.78
C ILE A 424 -12.37 -3.61 -19.05
N TYR A 425 -12.41 -4.60 -18.16
CA TYR A 425 -11.68 -5.86 -18.34
C TYR A 425 -12.21 -6.67 -19.53
N TYR A 426 -13.54 -6.78 -19.70
CA TYR A 426 -14.11 -7.45 -20.86
C TYR A 426 -13.75 -6.75 -22.18
N GLN A 427 -13.72 -5.42 -22.21
CA GLN A 427 -13.28 -4.65 -23.38
C GLN A 427 -11.80 -4.92 -23.70
N LYS A 428 -10.92 -4.94 -22.69
CA LYS A 428 -9.51 -5.32 -22.88
C LYS A 428 -9.36 -6.74 -23.42
N ALA A 429 -10.16 -7.69 -22.93
CA ALA A 429 -10.15 -9.06 -23.44
C ALA A 429 -10.62 -9.15 -24.90
N LEU A 430 -11.65 -8.38 -25.29
CA LEU A 430 -12.15 -8.30 -26.67
C LEU A 430 -11.20 -7.60 -27.65
N GLN A 431 -10.37 -6.66 -27.17
CA GLN A 431 -9.31 -6.08 -27.99
C GLN A 431 -8.29 -7.14 -28.46
N ILE A 432 -8.10 -8.19 -27.67
CA ILE A 432 -7.21 -9.32 -27.99
C ILE A 432 -7.96 -10.38 -28.80
N GLN A 433 -9.16 -10.77 -28.34
CA GLN A 433 -10.00 -11.80 -28.97
C GLN A 433 -11.37 -11.23 -29.38
N PRO A 434 -11.46 -10.52 -30.51
CA PRO A 434 -12.71 -9.87 -30.94
C PRO A 434 -13.80 -10.86 -31.37
N ASN A 435 -13.48 -12.13 -31.59
CA ASN A 435 -14.40 -13.19 -32.02
C ASN A 435 -14.73 -14.19 -30.88
N ASN A 436 -14.82 -13.72 -29.64
CA ASN A 436 -15.14 -14.56 -28.48
C ASN A 436 -16.56 -14.27 -27.95
N ALA A 437 -17.49 -15.20 -28.18
CA ALA A 437 -18.90 -15.05 -27.81
C ALA A 437 -19.12 -14.98 -26.29
N GLU A 438 -18.33 -15.70 -25.50
CA GLU A 438 -18.44 -15.69 -24.03
C GLU A 438 -18.18 -14.29 -23.47
N ILE A 439 -17.11 -13.63 -23.92
CA ILE A 439 -16.73 -12.31 -23.39
C ILE A 439 -17.80 -11.27 -23.70
N TYR A 440 -18.37 -11.28 -24.92
CA TYR A 440 -19.52 -10.43 -25.24
C TYR A 440 -20.72 -10.75 -24.35
N TRP A 441 -21.06 -12.02 -24.15
CA TRP A 441 -22.14 -12.39 -23.24
C TRP A 441 -21.92 -11.84 -21.81
N ARG A 442 -20.72 -12.00 -21.25
CA ARG A 442 -20.37 -11.44 -19.92
C ARG A 442 -20.44 -9.92 -19.90
N LEU A 443 -19.97 -9.24 -20.94
CA LEU A 443 -20.09 -7.79 -21.10
C LEU A 443 -21.55 -7.34 -21.15
N GLY A 444 -22.40 -8.05 -21.90
CA GLY A 444 -23.85 -7.81 -21.95
C GLY A 444 -24.51 -7.93 -20.58
N ASN A 445 -24.14 -8.96 -19.79
CA ASN A 445 -24.63 -9.15 -18.42
C ASN A 445 -24.26 -7.95 -17.53
N SER A 446 -23.01 -7.48 -17.63
CA SER A 446 -22.54 -6.31 -16.88
C SER A 446 -23.31 -5.03 -17.26
N LEU A 447 -23.48 -4.78 -18.57
CA LEU A 447 -24.22 -3.62 -19.08
C LEU A 447 -25.69 -3.63 -18.65
N ALA A 448 -26.32 -4.81 -18.65
CA ALA A 448 -27.70 -4.98 -18.18
C ALA A 448 -27.83 -4.62 -16.70
N LYS A 449 -26.88 -5.03 -15.85
CA LYS A 449 -26.84 -4.65 -14.42
C LYS A 449 -26.60 -3.15 -14.21
N GLN A 450 -25.87 -2.50 -15.12
CA GLN A 450 -25.71 -1.04 -15.15
C GLN A 450 -26.94 -0.29 -15.71
N ARG A 451 -28.04 -0.98 -16.03
CA ARG A 451 -29.26 -0.43 -16.67
C ARG A 451 -29.02 0.19 -18.05
N ARG A 452 -27.90 -0.14 -18.71
CA ARG A 452 -27.58 0.26 -20.10
C ARG A 452 -28.19 -0.74 -21.08
N ILE A 453 -29.51 -0.83 -21.07
CA ILE A 453 -30.24 -1.97 -21.65
C ILE A 453 -30.04 -2.11 -23.16
N ASN A 454 -30.09 -1.02 -23.93
CA ASN A 454 -29.90 -1.09 -25.37
C ASN A 454 -28.49 -1.59 -25.74
N ALA A 455 -27.46 -1.13 -25.02
CA ALA A 455 -26.09 -1.60 -25.23
C ALA A 455 -25.95 -3.09 -24.89
N ALA A 456 -26.60 -3.56 -23.82
CA ALA A 456 -26.63 -4.98 -23.46
C ALA A 456 -27.27 -5.84 -24.56
N ILE A 457 -28.42 -5.43 -25.12
CA ILE A 457 -29.10 -6.12 -26.21
C ILE A 457 -28.20 -6.21 -27.45
N THR A 458 -27.57 -5.09 -27.85
CA THR A 458 -26.63 -5.06 -28.98
C THR A 458 -25.50 -6.05 -28.78
N VAL A 459 -24.89 -6.05 -27.60
CA VAL A 459 -23.77 -6.93 -27.27
C VAL A 459 -24.19 -8.41 -27.25
N TYR A 460 -25.38 -8.74 -26.75
CA TYR A 460 -25.90 -10.11 -26.83
C TYR A 460 -26.13 -10.56 -28.27
N HIS A 461 -26.62 -9.69 -29.15
CA HIS A 461 -26.77 -10.04 -30.57
C HIS A 461 -25.43 -10.24 -31.26
N ILE A 462 -24.39 -9.47 -30.92
CA ILE A 462 -23.01 -9.72 -31.40
C ILE A 462 -22.54 -11.11 -30.94
N ALA A 463 -22.76 -11.45 -29.67
CA ALA A 463 -22.41 -12.76 -29.13
C ALA A 463 -23.15 -13.91 -29.86
N LEU A 464 -24.45 -13.75 -30.16
CA LEU A 464 -25.23 -14.71 -30.93
C LEU A 464 -24.82 -14.80 -32.40
N ALA A 465 -24.34 -13.72 -32.99
CA ALA A 465 -23.81 -13.74 -34.36
C ALA A 465 -22.52 -14.59 -34.45
N ILE A 466 -21.72 -14.63 -33.37
CA ILE A 466 -20.51 -15.46 -33.26
C ILE A 466 -20.89 -16.90 -32.90
N GLN A 467 -21.75 -17.10 -31.90
CA GLN A 467 -22.20 -18.41 -31.42
C GLN A 467 -23.73 -18.46 -31.29
N PRO A 468 -24.45 -18.88 -32.35
CA PRO A 468 -25.91 -18.90 -32.35
C PRO A 468 -26.55 -19.90 -31.39
N GLN A 469 -25.83 -20.97 -31.00
CA GLN A 469 -26.30 -22.03 -30.12
C GLN A 469 -25.89 -21.74 -28.66
N SER A 470 -26.52 -20.73 -28.05
CA SER A 470 -26.15 -20.26 -26.69
C SER A 470 -27.39 -19.99 -25.83
N PRO A 471 -27.96 -21.02 -25.18
CA PRO A 471 -29.19 -20.90 -24.37
C PRO A 471 -29.14 -19.78 -23.32
N GLU A 472 -27.97 -19.55 -22.71
CA GLU A 472 -27.74 -18.54 -21.68
C GLU A 472 -27.95 -17.11 -22.20
N ILE A 473 -27.56 -16.85 -23.46
CA ILE A 473 -27.69 -15.54 -24.07
C ILE A 473 -29.15 -15.25 -24.40
N TYR A 474 -29.88 -16.24 -24.94
CA TYR A 474 -31.32 -16.12 -25.18
C TYR A 474 -32.10 -15.94 -23.88
N PHE A 475 -31.77 -16.69 -22.82
CA PHE A 475 -32.38 -16.51 -21.52
C PHE A 475 -32.18 -15.08 -20.98
N ASN A 476 -30.96 -14.54 -21.09
CA ASN A 476 -30.67 -13.17 -20.65
C ASN A 476 -31.34 -12.10 -21.50
N LEU A 477 -31.49 -12.31 -22.82
CA LEU A 477 -32.32 -11.47 -23.68
C LEU A 477 -33.78 -11.49 -23.24
N GLY A 478 -34.34 -12.68 -22.95
CA GLY A 478 -35.68 -12.86 -22.38
C GLY A 478 -35.88 -12.04 -21.10
N ASN A 479 -34.97 -12.17 -20.14
CA ASN A 479 -35.00 -11.42 -18.87
C ASN A 479 -34.95 -9.90 -19.09
N VAL A 480 -34.15 -9.45 -20.05
CA VAL A 480 -34.06 -8.03 -20.40
C VAL A 480 -35.37 -7.53 -21.02
N MET A 481 -36.01 -8.32 -21.90
CA MET A 481 -37.30 -7.97 -22.50
C MET A 481 -38.43 -7.97 -21.47
N GLU A 482 -38.44 -8.93 -20.55
CA GLU A 482 -39.39 -8.98 -19.44
C GLU A 482 -39.29 -7.72 -18.56
N LYS A 483 -38.07 -7.29 -18.22
CA LYS A 483 -37.85 -6.03 -17.48
C LYS A 483 -38.32 -4.78 -18.24
N GLN A 484 -38.32 -4.82 -19.57
CA GLN A 484 -38.91 -3.78 -20.42
C GLN A 484 -40.44 -3.92 -20.60
N LYS A 485 -41.07 -4.92 -19.96
CA LYS A 485 -42.49 -5.27 -20.13
C LYS A 485 -42.87 -5.69 -21.55
N LYS A 486 -41.88 -6.16 -22.33
CA LYS A 486 -42.08 -6.69 -23.69
C LYS A 486 -42.27 -8.21 -23.62
N TYR A 487 -43.38 -8.63 -23.04
CA TYR A 487 -43.63 -10.02 -22.68
C TYR A 487 -43.62 -10.97 -23.88
N GLU A 488 -44.19 -10.56 -25.02
CA GLU A 488 -44.20 -11.39 -26.25
C GLU A 488 -42.78 -11.70 -26.76
N GLN A 489 -41.89 -10.69 -26.77
CA GLN A 489 -40.50 -10.88 -27.17
C GLN A 489 -39.72 -11.72 -26.15
N ALA A 490 -40.04 -11.56 -24.86
CA ALA A 490 -39.45 -12.39 -23.81
C ALA A 490 -39.83 -13.86 -23.98
N ILE A 491 -41.10 -14.14 -24.28
CA ILE A 491 -41.62 -15.50 -24.54
C ILE A 491 -40.90 -16.12 -25.74
N ASP A 492 -40.76 -15.42 -26.87
CA ASP A 492 -40.03 -15.93 -28.05
C ASP A 492 -38.59 -16.36 -27.69
N TYR A 493 -37.90 -15.59 -26.85
CA TYR A 493 -36.57 -15.97 -26.38
C TYR A 493 -36.58 -17.15 -25.42
N TYR A 494 -37.53 -17.23 -24.47
CA TYR A 494 -37.63 -18.36 -23.56
C TYR A 494 -38.02 -19.66 -24.28
N GLU A 495 -38.89 -19.60 -25.29
CA GLU A 495 -39.24 -20.75 -26.13
C GLU A 495 -38.02 -21.32 -26.87
N LYS A 496 -37.13 -20.46 -27.37
CA LYS A 496 -35.86 -20.88 -27.97
C LYS A 496 -34.98 -21.66 -26.99
N VAL A 497 -34.93 -21.22 -25.73
CA VAL A 497 -34.18 -21.91 -24.66
C VAL A 497 -34.81 -23.28 -24.36
N LEU A 498 -36.13 -23.34 -24.18
CA LEU A 498 -36.87 -24.59 -23.89
C LEU A 498 -36.76 -25.61 -25.03
N ASN A 499 -36.79 -25.15 -26.28
CA ASN A 499 -36.62 -26.01 -27.46
C ASN A 499 -35.25 -26.70 -27.45
N TRP A 500 -34.17 -26.04 -27.01
CA TRP A 500 -32.86 -26.69 -26.88
C TRP A 500 -32.76 -27.64 -25.69
N GLN A 501 -33.42 -27.32 -24.57
CA GLN A 501 -33.52 -28.23 -23.44
C GLN A 501 -34.18 -29.56 -23.84
N SER A 502 -35.19 -29.49 -24.73
CA SER A 502 -35.86 -30.69 -25.29
C SER A 502 -34.98 -31.50 -26.26
N GLN A 503 -33.91 -30.91 -26.79
CA GLN A 503 -32.94 -31.55 -27.68
C GLN A 503 -31.75 -32.19 -26.94
N GLY A 504 -31.79 -32.24 -25.61
CA GLY A 504 -30.75 -32.86 -24.78
C GLY A 504 -29.53 -31.97 -24.50
N VAL A 505 -29.61 -30.67 -24.77
CA VAL A 505 -28.59 -29.70 -24.34
C VAL A 505 -28.74 -29.47 -22.83
N GLU A 506 -27.65 -29.62 -22.10
CA GLU A 506 -27.63 -29.44 -20.64
C GLU A 506 -27.82 -27.96 -20.29
N VAL A 507 -29.04 -27.61 -19.90
CA VAL A 507 -29.41 -26.25 -19.48
C VAL A 507 -29.23 -26.16 -17.97
N ARG A 508 -28.34 -25.27 -17.49
CA ARG A 508 -28.21 -25.00 -16.04
C ARG A 508 -29.54 -24.52 -15.47
N ASP A 509 -29.87 -24.93 -14.23
CA ASP A 509 -31.06 -24.47 -13.51
C ASP A 509 -31.13 -22.93 -13.53
N PHE A 510 -32.06 -22.40 -14.32
CA PHE A 510 -32.29 -20.97 -14.37
C PHE A 510 -33.09 -20.55 -13.13
N PRO A 511 -32.66 -19.49 -12.41
CA PRO A 511 -33.35 -19.05 -11.21
C PRO A 511 -34.77 -18.60 -11.56
N VAL A 512 -35.77 -19.37 -11.09
CA VAL A 512 -37.19 -19.00 -11.20
C VAL A 512 -37.45 -17.83 -10.26
N SER A 513 -37.71 -16.64 -10.80
CA SER A 513 -38.14 -15.52 -9.98
C SER A 513 -39.57 -15.77 -9.49
N SER A 514 -39.72 -16.01 -8.19
CA SER A 514 -41.04 -16.05 -7.55
C SER A 514 -41.44 -14.62 -7.18
N PRO A 515 -42.64 -14.14 -7.53
CA PRO A 515 -43.04 -12.74 -7.39
C PRO A 515 -43.47 -12.38 -5.95
N GLN A 516 -42.72 -12.79 -4.93
CA GLN A 516 -42.91 -12.29 -3.57
C GLN A 516 -42.00 -11.07 -3.36
N ASN A 517 -42.41 -9.92 -3.92
CA ASN A 517 -41.72 -8.65 -3.77
C ASN A 517 -42.00 -8.05 -2.38
N PHE A 518 -41.14 -8.35 -1.40
CA PHE A 518 -41.13 -7.63 -0.14
C PHE A 518 -40.69 -6.18 -0.38
N GLN A 519 -41.48 -5.21 0.12
CA GLN A 519 -41.20 -3.79 -0.04
C GLN A 519 -39.90 -3.40 0.69
N LEU A 520 -39.07 -2.61 0.02
CA LEU A 520 -37.91 -1.96 0.64
C LEU A 520 -38.38 -1.00 1.75
N PRO A 521 -37.51 -0.63 2.70
CA PRO A 521 -37.85 0.38 3.70
C PRO A 521 -38.31 1.69 3.04
N ARG A 522 -39.30 2.35 3.62
CA ARG A 522 -39.90 3.59 3.08
C ARG A 522 -39.10 4.85 3.42
N GLY A 523 -38.18 4.75 4.37
CA GLY A 523 -37.33 5.85 4.83
C GLY A 523 -36.36 5.40 5.91
N ILE A 524 -35.72 6.37 6.57
CA ILE A 524 -34.67 6.12 7.56
C ILE A 524 -34.96 6.91 8.84
N TYR A 525 -34.84 6.24 9.98
CA TYR A 525 -34.60 6.89 11.27
C TYR A 525 -33.11 6.86 11.58
N LEU A 526 -32.52 8.02 11.83
CA LEU A 526 -31.10 8.11 12.18
C LEU A 526 -30.81 7.50 13.55
N SER A 527 -31.77 7.59 14.47
CA SER A 527 -31.68 6.97 15.79
C SER A 527 -32.85 6.02 16.07
N SER A 528 -32.52 4.83 16.58
CA SER A 528 -33.48 3.89 17.14
C SER A 528 -34.25 4.48 18.32
N TYR A 529 -33.65 5.41 19.08
CA TYR A 529 -34.31 6.13 20.17
C TYR A 529 -35.42 7.05 19.65
N ASP A 530 -35.14 7.83 18.60
CA ASP A 530 -36.12 8.73 18.01
C ASP A 530 -37.31 7.96 17.42
N TRP A 531 -37.03 6.83 16.76
CA TRP A 531 -38.07 5.91 16.30
C TRP A 531 -38.92 5.35 17.44
N MET A 532 -38.30 4.93 18.54
CA MET A 532 -38.99 4.41 19.73
C MET A 532 -39.97 5.46 20.30
N ILE A 533 -39.50 6.70 20.47
CA ILE A 533 -40.32 7.82 20.97
C ILE A 533 -41.46 8.13 20.00
N ALA A 534 -41.19 8.19 18.70
CA ALA A 534 -42.20 8.42 17.67
C ALA A 534 -43.27 7.30 17.65
N SER A 535 -42.86 6.06 17.91
CA SER A 535 -43.70 4.87 17.95
C SER A 535 -44.42 4.66 19.30
N LYS A 536 -44.19 5.54 20.30
CA LYS A 536 -44.77 5.46 21.65
C LYS A 536 -44.48 4.14 22.36
N LEU A 537 -43.28 3.59 22.16
CA LEU A 537 -42.80 2.40 22.87
C LEU A 537 -42.28 2.77 24.27
N GLU A 538 -42.21 1.79 25.17
CA GLU A 538 -41.77 1.99 26.56
C GLU A 538 -40.25 2.20 26.66
N ASP A 539 -39.78 2.85 27.72
CA ASP A 539 -38.33 3.08 27.94
C ASP A 539 -37.53 1.76 28.01
N SER A 540 -38.16 0.64 28.39
CA SER A 540 -37.53 -0.69 28.35
C SER A 540 -37.14 -1.15 26.94
N ASN A 541 -37.66 -0.50 25.89
CA ASN A 541 -37.29 -0.78 24.50
C ASN A 541 -35.98 -0.11 24.07
N TYR A 542 -35.40 0.78 24.88
CA TYR A 542 -34.10 1.37 24.60
C TYR A 542 -33.27 1.50 25.90
N ILE A 543 -32.33 0.58 26.07
CA ILE A 543 -31.51 0.48 27.28
C ILE A 543 -30.14 1.09 27.00
N LYS A 544 -29.86 2.24 27.60
CA LYS A 544 -28.57 2.93 27.46
C LYS A 544 -27.51 2.31 28.38
N ILE A 545 -26.32 2.01 27.84
CA ILE A 545 -25.21 1.40 28.60
C ILE A 545 -24.17 2.46 29.00
N SER A 546 -23.61 3.22 28.04
CA SER A 546 -22.63 4.28 28.35
C SER A 546 -22.72 5.51 27.43
N GLY A 547 -22.38 6.68 27.99
CA GLY A 547 -22.31 8.01 27.34
C GLY A 547 -23.13 9.10 28.05
N GLU A 548 -22.59 10.31 28.24
CA GLU A 548 -23.34 11.45 28.79
C GLU A 548 -24.47 11.89 27.85
N CYS A 549 -25.66 12.16 28.40
CA CYS A 549 -26.68 12.94 27.70
C CYS A 549 -26.42 14.42 28.01
N SER A 550 -25.49 15.04 27.29
CA SER A 550 -25.24 16.48 27.44
C SER A 550 -24.97 17.15 26.09
N GLU A 551 -25.86 16.96 25.13
CA GLU A 551 -26.09 17.95 24.09
C GLU A 551 -27.60 18.08 23.92
N ASN A 552 -28.09 19.30 24.06
CA ASN A 552 -29.47 19.69 23.81
C ASN A 552 -29.86 19.34 22.37
N ILE A 553 -30.34 18.13 22.11
CA ILE A 553 -31.06 17.85 20.86
C ILE A 553 -32.49 18.35 21.09
N ARG A 554 -32.65 19.67 20.93
CA ARG A 554 -33.94 20.33 20.80
C ARG A 554 -34.52 20.23 19.39
N ASP A 555 -34.12 19.24 18.60
CA ASP A 555 -34.73 18.94 17.31
C ASP A 555 -35.14 17.48 17.25
N ARG A 556 -36.43 17.22 17.49
CA ARG A 556 -37.08 15.97 17.09
C ARG A 556 -36.86 15.81 15.58
N GLN A 557 -35.99 14.91 15.16
CA GLN A 557 -35.78 14.67 13.74
C GLN A 557 -36.88 13.74 13.21
N SER A 558 -37.78 14.30 12.41
CA SER A 558 -38.69 13.54 11.57
C SER A 558 -37.91 12.58 10.66
N PRO A 559 -38.48 11.43 10.26
CA PRO A 559 -37.80 10.49 9.37
C PRO A 559 -37.33 11.18 8.09
N ILE A 560 -36.09 10.92 7.70
CA ILE A 560 -35.51 11.53 6.51
C ILE A 560 -36.12 10.85 5.28
N THR A 561 -36.79 11.66 4.45
CA THR A 561 -37.35 11.22 3.16
C THR A 561 -36.64 11.83 1.96
N ASN A 562 -35.86 12.90 2.14
CA ASN A 562 -35.03 13.55 1.10
C ASN A 562 -33.83 14.27 1.76
N TYR A 563 -32.62 13.77 1.57
CA TYR A 563 -31.36 14.42 2.01
C TYR A 563 -30.54 14.85 0.80
N GLN A 564 -29.97 16.04 0.82
CA GLN A 564 -29.05 16.51 -0.23
C GLN A 564 -27.60 16.15 0.12
N SER A 565 -26.92 15.50 -0.82
CA SER A 565 -25.57 14.95 -0.68
C SER A 565 -24.50 16.02 -0.34
N PRO A 566 -23.52 15.71 0.53
CA PRO A 566 -22.30 16.49 0.62
C PRO A 566 -21.52 16.47 -0.70
N LYS A 567 -20.73 17.53 -0.95
CA LYS A 567 -20.02 17.78 -2.23
C LYS A 567 -18.86 16.81 -2.55
N PHE A 568 -18.51 15.84 -1.68
CA PHE A 568 -17.47 14.83 -1.94
C PHE A 568 -17.75 13.51 -1.18
N ASP A 569 -17.66 12.37 -1.87
CA ASP A 569 -18.00 11.04 -1.33
C ASP A 569 -16.80 10.40 -0.58
N CYS A 570 -17.01 9.90 0.64
CA CYS A 570 -15.98 9.16 1.37
C CYS A 570 -15.90 7.72 0.85
N GLY A 571 -14.69 7.26 0.48
CA GLY A 571 -14.46 5.85 0.11
C GLY A 571 -14.47 4.86 1.28
N GLY A 572 -14.83 5.30 2.49
CA GLY A 572 -14.75 4.51 3.71
C GLY A 572 -13.33 3.99 3.99
N LEU A 573 -13.19 2.68 4.15
CA LEU A 573 -11.92 1.99 4.43
C LEU A 573 -10.82 2.19 3.37
N THR A 574 -11.15 2.67 2.18
CA THR A 574 -10.18 2.98 1.11
C THR A 574 -10.02 4.48 0.86
N CYS A 575 -10.63 5.33 1.68
CA CYS A 575 -10.56 6.78 1.54
C CYS A 575 -9.18 7.31 1.96
N GLN A 576 -8.32 7.62 0.98
CA GLN A 576 -6.96 8.11 1.21
C GLN A 576 -6.88 9.34 2.14
N PRO A 577 -7.73 10.38 2.00
CA PRO A 577 -7.74 11.49 2.95
C PRO A 577 -8.07 11.07 4.40
N CYS A 578 -9.01 10.13 4.58
CA CYS A 578 -9.36 9.63 5.91
C CYS A 578 -8.24 8.76 6.50
N LEU A 579 -7.63 7.90 5.69
CA LEU A 579 -6.50 7.06 6.10
C LEU A 579 -5.29 7.91 6.47
N LYS A 580 -4.96 8.94 5.68
CA LYS A 580 -3.87 9.88 6.00
C LYS A 580 -4.10 10.57 7.35
N ARG A 581 -5.29 11.17 7.56
CA ARG A 581 -5.65 11.80 8.84
C ARG A 581 -5.54 10.83 10.02
N ILE A 582 -5.92 9.57 9.83
CA ILE A 582 -5.81 8.55 10.87
C ILE A 582 -4.34 8.18 11.11
N SER A 583 -3.54 8.05 10.05
CA SER A 583 -2.10 7.81 10.14
C SER A 583 -1.43 8.87 11.00
N ASP A 584 -1.77 10.14 10.77
CA ASP A 584 -1.24 11.29 11.49
C ASP A 584 -1.52 11.20 13.00
N TRP A 585 -2.59 10.53 13.44
CA TRP A 585 -2.88 10.31 14.87
C TRP A 585 -1.92 9.35 15.58
N PHE A 586 -1.06 8.63 14.87
CA PHE A 586 -0.10 7.72 15.48
C PHE A 586 1.35 8.18 15.32
N GLU A 587 1.57 9.31 14.64
CA GLU A 587 2.88 9.91 14.38
C GLU A 587 3.91 8.86 13.95
N PRO A 588 3.72 8.21 12.78
CA PRO A 588 4.67 7.23 12.27
C PRO A 588 6.00 7.91 11.95
N ILE A 589 7.05 7.56 12.69
CA ILE A 589 8.41 8.07 12.48
C ILE A 589 9.13 7.11 11.54
N HIS A 590 9.63 7.62 10.41
CA HIS A 590 10.50 6.87 9.50
C HIS A 590 11.90 6.73 10.10
N LEU A 591 12.36 5.50 10.27
CA LEU A 591 13.70 5.19 10.81
C LEU A 591 14.72 4.88 9.71
N GLY A 592 14.35 5.09 8.43
CA GLY A 592 15.14 4.68 7.28
C GLY A 592 14.73 3.33 6.70
N TRP A 593 15.10 3.07 5.45
CA TRP A 593 14.92 1.78 4.74
C TRP A 593 13.50 1.20 4.70
N GLY A 594 12.46 2.03 4.90
CA GLY A 594 11.07 1.58 4.92
C GLY A 594 10.61 1.02 6.27
N ILE A 595 11.40 1.24 7.33
CA ILE A 595 11.06 0.93 8.71
C ILE A 595 10.39 2.15 9.34
N TYR A 596 9.31 1.90 10.08
CA TYR A 596 8.60 2.92 10.82
C TYR A 596 8.29 2.46 12.24
N VAL A 597 8.22 3.42 13.17
CA VAL A 597 7.74 3.22 14.54
C VAL A 597 6.60 4.18 14.84
N LEU A 598 5.59 3.71 15.56
CA LEU A 598 4.52 4.57 16.06
C LEU A 598 4.97 5.23 17.36
N SER A 599 4.81 6.56 17.46
CA SER A 599 5.41 7.34 18.54
C SER A 599 4.44 8.21 19.34
N ASN A 600 3.21 8.41 18.86
CA ASN A 600 2.32 9.41 19.45
C ASN A 600 2.01 9.16 20.93
N PRO A 601 2.39 10.07 21.85
CA PRO A 601 2.06 9.98 23.27
C PRO A 601 0.67 10.55 23.61
N GLN A 602 0.03 11.28 22.70
CA GLN A 602 -1.21 12.01 22.93
C GLN A 602 -2.46 11.12 22.81
N ALA A 603 -3.57 11.56 23.41
CA ALA A 603 -4.86 10.87 23.30
C ALA A 603 -5.39 10.90 21.86
N ILE A 604 -5.85 9.74 21.38
CA ILE A 604 -6.48 9.64 20.05
C ILE A 604 -7.77 10.47 20.04
N PRO A 605 -7.94 11.45 19.12
CA PRO A 605 -9.05 12.41 19.14
C PRO A 605 -10.34 11.83 18.53
N VAL A 606 -10.82 10.71 19.07
CA VAL A 606 -12.02 10.00 18.58
C VAL A 606 -13.10 9.98 19.66
N LYS A 607 -14.23 10.63 19.39
CA LYS A 607 -15.43 10.52 20.22
C LYS A 607 -16.06 9.13 20.02
N GLN A 608 -16.30 8.41 21.11
CA GLN A 608 -16.88 7.07 21.03
C GLN A 608 -18.38 7.13 20.68
N PRO A 609 -18.89 6.22 19.83
CA PRO A 609 -20.33 6.08 19.61
C PRO A 609 -21.07 5.74 20.91
N LYS A 610 -22.34 6.15 21.01
CA LYS A 610 -23.21 5.76 22.13
C LYS A 610 -23.43 4.25 22.10
N THR A 611 -23.37 3.61 23.27
CA THR A 611 -23.68 2.17 23.40
C THR A 611 -25.03 1.96 24.07
N PHE A 612 -25.84 1.08 23.49
CA PHE A 612 -27.20 0.80 23.94
C PHE A 612 -27.68 -0.56 23.44
N VAL A 613 -28.84 -1.00 23.93
CA VAL A 613 -29.60 -2.15 23.40
C VAL A 613 -31.00 -1.68 23.05
N ALA A 614 -31.41 -1.89 21.79
CA ALA A 614 -32.76 -1.57 21.32
C ALA A 614 -33.61 -2.85 21.22
N VAL A 615 -34.84 -2.83 21.71
CA VAL A 615 -35.83 -3.90 21.54
C VAL A 615 -36.87 -3.45 20.54
N VAL A 616 -36.90 -4.10 19.37
CA VAL A 616 -37.79 -3.79 18.24
C VAL A 616 -38.86 -4.88 18.17
N PRO A 617 -40.08 -4.64 18.69
CA PRO A 617 -41.19 -5.58 18.57
C PRO A 617 -41.52 -5.81 17.10
N GLU A 618 -41.81 -7.03 16.66
CA GLU A 618 -42.11 -7.35 15.24
C GLU A 618 -41.07 -6.81 14.23
N GLY A 619 -39.84 -6.60 14.68
CA GLY A 619 -38.76 -6.08 13.86
C GLY A 619 -38.25 -7.11 12.85
N ARG A 620 -37.64 -6.63 11.77
CA ARG A 620 -36.97 -7.47 10.76
C ARG A 620 -35.48 -7.20 10.70
N ALA A 621 -34.71 -8.25 10.43
CA ALA A 621 -33.28 -8.15 10.18
C ALA A 621 -32.97 -8.72 8.79
N TRP A 622 -32.29 -7.94 7.97
CA TRP A 622 -31.73 -8.37 6.70
C TRP A 622 -30.20 -8.32 6.77
N ILE A 623 -29.55 -9.47 6.60
CA ILE A 623 -28.10 -9.62 6.68
C ILE A 623 -27.64 -10.29 5.41
N VAL A 624 -26.70 -9.67 4.70
CA VAL A 624 -26.15 -10.23 3.47
C VAL A 624 -25.33 -11.48 3.83
N PRO A 625 -25.67 -12.67 3.28
CA PRO A 625 -24.97 -13.90 3.57
C PRO A 625 -23.59 -13.92 2.91
N GLN A 626 -22.65 -14.65 3.49
CA GLN A 626 -21.37 -14.96 2.84
C GLN A 626 -21.62 -15.82 1.58
N LYS A 627 -21.14 -15.36 0.42
CA LYS A 627 -21.23 -16.10 -0.85
C LYS A 627 -19.98 -16.87 -1.20
N SER A 628 -18.82 -16.35 -0.81
CA SER A 628 -17.50 -16.95 -1.05
C SER A 628 -16.52 -16.50 0.03
N TYR A 629 -15.25 -16.95 -0.01
CA TYR A 629 -14.28 -16.54 1.00
C TYR A 629 -13.94 -15.03 0.95
N TRP A 630 -14.16 -14.36 -0.18
CA TRP A 630 -13.95 -12.91 -0.33
C TRP A 630 -15.26 -12.11 -0.34
N LEU A 631 -16.38 -12.70 -0.76
CA LEU A 631 -17.71 -12.07 -0.66
C LEU A 631 -18.30 -12.35 0.72
N LEU A 632 -17.78 -11.59 1.68
CA LEU A 632 -18.23 -11.60 3.06
C LEU A 632 -19.54 -10.80 3.23
N CYS A 633 -20.10 -10.85 4.43
CA CYS A 633 -21.26 -10.03 4.80
C CYS A 633 -20.98 -8.54 4.59
N SER A 634 -21.65 -7.94 3.60
CA SER A 634 -21.40 -6.57 3.16
C SER A 634 -22.43 -5.54 3.61
N ALA A 635 -23.59 -5.99 4.12
CA ALA A 635 -24.62 -5.11 4.66
C ALA A 635 -25.49 -5.82 5.70
N ILE A 636 -25.96 -5.04 6.66
CA ILE A 636 -26.88 -5.40 7.74
C ILE A 636 -27.90 -4.28 7.87
N ALA A 637 -29.18 -4.60 7.71
CA ALA A 637 -30.29 -3.69 7.95
C ALA A 637 -31.20 -4.22 9.05
N VAL A 638 -31.50 -3.36 10.02
CA VAL A 638 -32.59 -3.57 10.97
C VAL A 638 -33.75 -2.68 10.56
N ILE A 639 -34.90 -3.31 10.38
CA ILE A 639 -36.10 -2.68 9.82
C ILE A 639 -37.20 -2.73 10.87
N SER A 640 -37.81 -1.58 11.14
CA SER A 640 -38.92 -1.46 12.06
C SER A 640 -40.23 -2.06 11.50
N PRO A 641 -41.24 -2.34 12.35
CA PRO A 641 -42.54 -2.85 11.91
C PRO A 641 -43.28 -1.93 10.94
N ASP A 642 -43.13 -0.62 11.11
CA ASP A 642 -43.66 0.43 10.24
C ASP A 642 -42.80 0.64 8.97
N ASN A 643 -41.84 -0.26 8.73
CA ASN A 643 -41.03 -0.37 7.51
C ASN A 643 -40.03 0.77 7.28
N TYR A 644 -39.33 1.19 8.34
CA TYR A 644 -38.20 2.13 8.27
C TYR A 644 -36.88 1.44 8.61
N LEU A 645 -35.79 1.89 8.00
CA LEU A 645 -34.44 1.48 8.38
C LEU A 645 -34.02 2.18 9.67
N LEU A 646 -33.53 1.44 10.66
CA LEU A 646 -32.93 1.97 11.89
C LEU A 646 -31.41 2.08 11.71
N ALA A 647 -30.93 3.30 11.44
CA ALA A 647 -29.56 3.54 10.95
C ALA A 647 -28.45 3.24 11.98
N ASP A 648 -28.62 3.63 13.24
CA ASP A 648 -27.61 3.49 14.30
C ASP A 648 -27.31 2.03 14.69
N ILE A 649 -28.15 1.09 14.23
CA ILE A 649 -27.99 -0.36 14.38
C ILE A 649 -27.96 -1.11 13.02
N SER A 650 -27.81 -0.37 11.91
CA SER A 650 -27.59 -0.90 10.55
C SER A 650 -26.22 -0.48 10.03
N ARG A 651 -25.59 -1.28 9.16
CA ARG A 651 -24.27 -0.97 8.56
C ARG A 651 -24.10 -1.60 7.19
N ASP A 652 -23.37 -0.95 6.29
CA ASP A 652 -22.93 -1.51 5.01
C ASP A 652 -21.49 -1.10 4.63
N TYR A 653 -20.91 -1.79 3.63
CA TYR A 653 -19.63 -1.39 3.02
C TYR A 653 -19.83 -0.33 1.92
N PRO A 654 -18.89 0.64 1.80
CA PRO A 654 -17.71 0.83 2.66
C PRO A 654 -18.06 1.36 4.05
N GLY A 655 -17.50 0.77 5.11
CA GLY A 655 -17.67 1.27 6.47
C GLY A 655 -16.92 2.58 6.67
N PHE A 656 -17.42 3.43 7.57
CA PHE A 656 -16.87 4.76 7.81
C PHE A 656 -15.78 4.71 8.87
N LEU A 657 -14.67 5.39 8.56
CA LEU A 657 -13.53 5.52 9.45
C LEU A 657 -13.81 6.52 10.58
N PRO A 658 -13.20 6.37 11.77
CA PRO A 658 -13.43 7.25 12.92
C PRO A 658 -13.32 8.75 12.58
N GLY A 659 -14.30 9.56 12.99
CA GLY A 659 -14.31 11.00 12.74
C GLY A 659 -14.58 11.41 11.28
N CYS A 660 -15.12 10.52 10.43
CA CYS A 660 -15.54 10.89 9.08
C CYS A 660 -16.85 11.70 9.10
N GLU A 661 -16.81 12.95 8.64
CA GLU A 661 -17.99 13.84 8.54
C GLU A 661 -18.82 13.63 7.24
N LYS A 662 -18.36 12.74 6.36
CA LYS A 662 -18.90 12.55 5.00
C LYS A 662 -19.72 11.27 4.86
N HIS A 663 -20.21 10.72 5.97
CA HIS A 663 -21.04 9.52 5.95
C HIS A 663 -22.46 9.84 5.45
N ASP A 664 -22.86 9.21 4.33
CA ASP A 664 -24.22 9.30 3.81
C ASP A 664 -24.97 7.97 3.96
N ILE A 665 -25.79 7.88 5.01
CA ILE A 665 -26.60 6.70 5.32
C ILE A 665 -27.71 6.44 4.28
N THR A 666 -28.11 7.45 3.50
CA THR A 666 -29.17 7.28 2.48
C THR A 666 -28.75 6.37 1.33
N LYS A 667 -27.44 6.14 1.19
CA LYS A 667 -26.84 5.22 0.21
C LYS A 667 -26.74 3.77 0.69
N HIS A 668 -27.31 3.44 1.86
CA HIS A 668 -27.26 2.09 2.41
C HIS A 668 -27.70 1.06 1.38
N SER A 669 -26.96 -0.04 1.29
CA SER A 669 -27.07 -1.02 0.20
C SER A 669 -28.44 -1.70 0.08
N ILE A 670 -29.26 -1.66 1.13
CA ILE A 670 -30.66 -2.11 1.07
C ILE A 670 -31.49 -1.36 0.02
N PHE A 671 -31.23 -0.07 -0.19
CA PHE A 671 -31.97 0.77 -1.16
C PHE A 671 -31.51 0.57 -2.61
N LYS A 672 -30.44 -0.22 -2.83
CA LYS A 672 -29.95 -0.60 -4.16
C LYS A 672 -30.59 -1.90 -4.67
N LEU A 673 -31.30 -2.63 -3.81
CA LEU A 673 -31.97 -3.88 -4.17
C LEU A 673 -33.20 -3.63 -5.05
N GLU A 674 -33.56 -4.61 -5.88
CA GLU A 674 -34.86 -4.61 -6.57
C GLU A 674 -35.99 -5.01 -5.60
N SER A 675 -35.73 -6.01 -4.76
CA SER A 675 -36.60 -6.47 -3.67
C SER A 675 -35.78 -7.19 -2.59
N LEU A 676 -36.35 -7.33 -1.39
CA LEU A 676 -35.72 -8.11 -0.32
C LEU A 676 -35.90 -9.62 -0.56
N PRO A 677 -34.97 -10.47 -0.07
CA PRO A 677 -35.13 -11.93 -0.08
C PRO A 677 -36.41 -12.38 0.64
N LYS A 678 -36.79 -13.64 0.45
CA LYS A 678 -37.93 -14.24 1.15
C LYS A 678 -37.83 -14.01 2.66
N LEU A 679 -38.90 -13.47 3.25
CA LEU A 679 -38.99 -13.29 4.69
C LEU A 679 -39.26 -14.60 5.40
N GLU A 680 -38.47 -14.90 6.43
CA GLU A 680 -38.68 -16.01 7.35
C GLU A 680 -39.22 -15.50 8.70
N GLN A 681 -40.25 -16.15 9.22
CA GLN A 681 -40.84 -15.82 10.52
C GLN A 681 -40.20 -16.70 11.59
N ILE A 682 -39.54 -16.09 12.56
CA ILE A 682 -38.90 -16.75 13.70
C ILE A 682 -39.72 -16.49 14.96
N ASP A 683 -40.14 -17.55 15.63
CA ASP A 683 -40.87 -17.39 16.89
C ASP A 683 -39.92 -17.01 18.04
N GLY A 684 -40.38 -16.12 18.91
CA GLY A 684 -39.68 -15.71 20.13
C GLY A 684 -38.80 -14.45 20.00
N LYS A 685 -37.90 -14.30 20.98
CA LYS A 685 -36.95 -13.18 21.10
C LYS A 685 -35.63 -13.54 20.42
N VAL A 686 -35.20 -12.70 19.48
CA VAL A 686 -33.96 -12.92 18.73
C VAL A 686 -32.97 -11.80 19.04
N ALA A 687 -31.84 -12.15 19.62
CA ALA A 687 -30.71 -11.25 19.79
C ALA A 687 -29.91 -11.15 18.49
N VAL A 688 -29.83 -9.96 17.89
CA VAL A 688 -29.10 -9.74 16.63
C VAL A 688 -27.66 -9.37 16.95
N LEU A 689 -26.75 -10.33 16.80
CA LEU A 689 -25.32 -10.18 17.08
C LEU A 689 -24.47 -10.07 15.80
N SER A 690 -24.99 -10.46 14.65
CA SER A 690 -24.27 -10.42 13.36
C SER A 690 -23.59 -9.09 13.10
N GLY A 691 -22.31 -9.17 12.72
CA GLY A 691 -21.44 -8.04 12.41
C GLY A 691 -21.08 -8.01 10.93
N LEU A 692 -20.65 -6.84 10.47
CA LEU A 692 -20.20 -6.67 9.10
C LEU A 692 -18.88 -7.44 8.92
N SER A 693 -18.78 -8.28 7.89
CA SER A 693 -17.70 -9.28 7.77
C SER A 693 -17.47 -10.15 9.02
N GLY A 694 -18.50 -10.41 9.83
CA GLY A 694 -18.38 -11.17 11.08
C GLY A 694 -17.84 -12.60 10.93
N ASN A 695 -17.77 -13.12 9.70
CA ASN A 695 -17.16 -14.41 9.36
C ASN A 695 -15.63 -14.39 9.53
N VAL A 696 -15.02 -13.19 9.56
CA VAL A 696 -13.56 -12.99 9.72
C VAL A 696 -13.20 -12.85 11.19
N TYR A 697 -12.14 -13.56 11.61
CA TYR A 697 -11.64 -13.56 13.00
C TYR A 697 -11.53 -12.17 13.63
N PHE A 698 -10.99 -11.20 12.89
CA PHE A 698 -10.87 -9.81 13.35
C PHE A 698 -12.22 -9.20 13.75
N HIS A 699 -13.17 -9.11 12.81
CA HIS A 699 -14.50 -8.54 13.07
C HIS A 699 -15.29 -9.36 14.08
N TRP A 700 -15.11 -10.67 14.12
CA TRP A 700 -15.72 -11.52 15.14
C TRP A 700 -15.30 -11.06 16.54
N MET A 701 -14.00 -10.94 16.79
CA MET A 701 -13.47 -10.57 18.10
C MET A 701 -13.87 -9.15 18.53
N VAL A 702 -13.79 -8.16 17.63
CA VAL A 702 -13.94 -6.74 18.01
C VAL A 702 -15.29 -6.11 17.71
N ASP A 703 -16.09 -6.69 16.81
CA ASP A 703 -17.41 -6.16 16.43
C ASP A 703 -18.58 -7.07 16.88
N VAL A 704 -18.40 -8.40 16.88
CA VAL A 704 -19.48 -9.36 17.22
C VAL A 704 -19.51 -9.69 18.72
N LEU A 705 -18.41 -10.20 19.28
CA LEU A 705 -18.37 -10.64 20.68
C LEU A 705 -18.76 -9.54 21.69
N PRO A 706 -18.34 -8.27 21.54
CA PRO A 706 -18.68 -7.24 22.51
C PRO A 706 -20.17 -6.91 22.57
N ARG A 707 -20.95 -7.28 21.55
CA ARG A 707 -22.41 -7.13 21.57
C ARG A 707 -23.07 -8.07 22.57
N ILE A 708 -22.44 -9.20 22.90
CA ILE A 708 -22.86 -10.09 23.99
C ILE A 708 -22.67 -9.38 25.34
N GLU A 709 -21.57 -8.65 25.52
CA GLU A 709 -21.35 -7.86 26.73
C GLU A 709 -22.38 -6.74 26.88
N LEU A 710 -22.73 -6.05 25.79
CA LEU A 710 -23.80 -5.05 25.81
C LEU A 710 -25.15 -5.65 26.24
N LEU A 711 -25.46 -6.89 25.82
CA LEU A 711 -26.65 -7.61 26.31
C LEU A 711 -26.57 -7.87 27.82
N ARG A 712 -25.44 -8.38 28.32
CA ARG A 712 -25.25 -8.65 29.76
C ARG A 712 -25.39 -7.37 30.59
N LEU A 713 -24.78 -6.27 30.13
CA LEU A 713 -24.84 -4.97 30.82
C LEU A 713 -26.23 -4.32 30.76
N SER A 714 -27.07 -4.67 29.78
CA SER A 714 -28.43 -4.14 29.67
C SER A 714 -29.38 -4.65 30.75
N GLY A 715 -29.02 -5.72 31.47
CA GLY A 715 -29.90 -6.38 32.42
C GLY A 715 -31.01 -7.23 31.78
N ILE A 716 -31.01 -7.38 30.45
CA ILE A 716 -31.87 -8.36 29.76
C ILE A 716 -31.46 -9.76 30.20
N ASP A 717 -32.45 -10.52 30.65
CA ASP A 717 -32.29 -11.91 31.07
C ASP A 717 -31.85 -12.78 29.88
N PHE A 718 -30.58 -13.19 29.92
CA PHE A 718 -29.90 -13.93 28.86
C PHE A 718 -30.57 -15.29 28.58
N ASP A 719 -31.15 -15.92 29.60
CA ASP A 719 -31.81 -17.22 29.48
C ASP A 719 -33.16 -17.14 28.76
N LYS A 720 -33.80 -15.96 28.81
CA LYS A 720 -35.06 -15.65 28.12
C LYS A 720 -34.90 -15.25 26.66
N ILE A 721 -33.66 -15.21 26.14
CA ILE A 721 -33.42 -15.04 24.71
C ILE A 721 -33.59 -16.41 24.05
N ASP A 722 -34.50 -16.50 23.08
CA ASP A 722 -34.80 -17.76 22.39
C ASP A 722 -33.72 -18.08 21.35
N TRP A 723 -33.25 -17.05 20.63
CA TRP A 723 -32.27 -17.21 19.55
C TRP A 723 -31.22 -16.10 19.51
N PHE A 724 -30.01 -16.46 19.08
CA PHE A 724 -28.90 -15.55 18.82
C PHE A 724 -28.55 -15.60 17.33
N LEU A 725 -28.82 -14.52 16.61
CA LEU A 725 -28.52 -14.39 15.20
C LEU A 725 -27.07 -13.90 15.02
N VAL A 726 -26.20 -14.76 14.52
CA VAL A 726 -24.78 -14.49 14.23
C VAL A 726 -24.50 -14.80 12.76
N ASN A 727 -23.44 -14.24 12.17
CA ASN A 727 -23.13 -14.46 10.74
C ASN A 727 -23.05 -15.96 10.40
N ASN A 728 -22.13 -16.63 11.08
CA ASN A 728 -21.86 -18.06 10.96
C ASN A 728 -21.17 -18.54 12.25
N SER A 729 -21.14 -19.85 12.49
CA SER A 729 -20.50 -20.47 13.67
C SER A 729 -19.78 -21.78 13.36
N GLN A 730 -19.40 -22.03 12.09
CA GLN A 730 -18.70 -23.26 11.71
C GLN A 730 -17.22 -23.28 12.11
N GLN A 731 -16.57 -22.13 12.28
CA GLN A 731 -15.14 -22.10 12.59
C GLN A 731 -14.87 -22.41 14.07
N PRO A 732 -13.77 -23.12 14.42
CA PRO A 732 -13.47 -23.50 15.81
C PRO A 732 -13.49 -22.32 16.79
N PHE A 733 -12.82 -21.21 16.45
CA PHE A 733 -12.79 -20.01 17.30
C PHE A 733 -14.18 -19.42 17.57
N GLN A 734 -15.11 -19.52 16.62
CA GLN A 734 -16.48 -19.01 16.78
C GLN A 734 -17.22 -19.86 17.83
N GLN A 735 -17.08 -21.18 17.76
CA GLN A 735 -17.71 -22.10 18.70
C GLN A 735 -17.10 -21.97 20.10
N GLU A 736 -15.77 -21.87 20.19
CA GLU A 736 -15.04 -21.70 21.45
C GLU A 736 -15.44 -20.39 22.16
N THR A 737 -15.45 -19.26 21.44
CA THR A 737 -15.81 -17.96 22.01
C THR A 737 -17.27 -17.87 22.44
N LEU A 738 -18.21 -18.36 21.62
CA LEU A 738 -19.63 -18.37 21.99
C LEU A 738 -19.90 -19.25 23.22
N LYS A 739 -19.26 -20.43 23.28
CA LYS A 739 -19.34 -21.32 24.44
C LYS A 739 -18.79 -20.64 25.69
N ALA A 740 -17.62 -20.01 25.60
CA ALA A 740 -17.01 -19.29 26.72
C ALA A 740 -17.89 -18.14 27.23
N LEU A 741 -18.61 -17.48 26.32
CA LEU A 741 -19.55 -16.40 26.65
C LEU A 741 -20.97 -16.89 27.01
N GLY A 742 -21.17 -18.20 27.15
CA GLY A 742 -22.44 -18.78 27.61
C GLY A 742 -23.56 -18.78 26.57
N VAL A 743 -23.27 -18.59 25.28
CA VAL A 743 -24.27 -18.68 24.20
C VAL A 743 -24.51 -20.17 23.87
N PRO A 744 -25.73 -20.71 24.08
CA PRO A 744 -26.00 -22.12 23.83
C PRO A 744 -26.01 -22.45 22.33
N LYS A 745 -25.29 -23.51 21.92
CA LYS A 745 -25.18 -23.92 20.51
C LYS A 745 -26.53 -24.18 19.83
N ASN A 746 -27.50 -24.70 20.57
CA ASN A 746 -28.86 -24.99 20.08
C ASN A 746 -29.74 -23.74 19.94
N LYS A 747 -29.32 -22.57 20.43
CA LYS A 747 -30.00 -21.28 20.28
C LYS A 747 -29.37 -20.40 19.20
N ILE A 748 -28.44 -20.92 18.39
CA ILE A 748 -27.77 -20.13 17.35
C ILE A 748 -28.56 -20.18 16.04
N LEU A 749 -28.86 -19.00 15.49
CA LEU A 749 -29.32 -18.83 14.11
C LEU A 749 -28.17 -18.25 13.28
N ALA A 750 -27.76 -18.98 12.24
CA ALA A 750 -26.75 -18.49 11.30
C ALA A 750 -27.40 -17.61 10.23
N SER A 751 -27.10 -16.31 10.20
CA SER A 751 -27.70 -15.40 9.22
C SER A 751 -27.29 -15.70 7.77
N ASP A 752 -26.20 -16.45 7.56
CA ASP A 752 -25.85 -16.99 6.24
C ASP A 752 -26.95 -17.92 5.68
N ASN A 753 -27.69 -18.62 6.55
CA ASN A 753 -28.80 -19.50 6.19
C ASN A 753 -30.17 -18.80 6.34
N HIS A 754 -30.24 -17.78 7.20
CA HIS A 754 -31.45 -17.01 7.52
C HIS A 754 -31.23 -15.52 7.23
N PRO A 755 -31.08 -15.11 5.96
CA PRO A 755 -30.62 -13.77 5.60
C PRO A 755 -31.70 -12.68 5.74
N HIS A 756 -32.97 -13.04 5.87
CA HIS A 756 -34.07 -12.09 6.09
C HIS A 756 -35.11 -12.68 7.03
N ILE A 757 -35.10 -12.22 8.29
CA ILE A 757 -35.99 -12.72 9.33
C ILE A 757 -36.90 -11.62 9.90
N GLN A 758 -38.05 -12.03 10.44
CA GLN A 758 -38.87 -11.26 11.38
C GLN A 758 -39.03 -12.07 12.66
N ALA A 759 -39.04 -11.41 13.82
CA ALA A 759 -39.29 -12.06 15.09
C ALA A 759 -40.26 -11.26 15.96
N LYS A 760 -40.87 -11.91 16.95
CA LYS A 760 -41.76 -11.25 17.93
C LYS A 760 -41.07 -10.06 18.59
N GLN A 761 -39.79 -10.23 18.96
CA GLN A 761 -38.93 -9.15 19.42
C GLN A 761 -37.51 -9.35 18.90
N LEU A 762 -36.99 -8.35 18.18
CA LEU A 762 -35.55 -8.26 17.94
C LEU A 762 -34.90 -7.48 19.08
N ILE A 763 -33.87 -8.07 19.70
CA ILE A 763 -33.02 -7.42 20.69
C ILE A 763 -31.71 -7.09 19.99
N VAL A 764 -31.45 -5.82 19.74
CA VAL A 764 -30.33 -5.37 18.91
C VAL A 764 -29.40 -4.50 19.74
N PRO A 765 -28.28 -5.05 20.22
CA PRO A 765 -27.20 -4.24 20.77
C PRO A 765 -26.64 -3.33 19.68
N SER A 766 -26.31 -2.09 20.03
CA SER A 766 -25.55 -1.22 19.13
C SER A 766 -24.21 -1.86 18.78
N PHE A 767 -23.57 -1.33 17.75
CA PHE A 767 -22.17 -1.69 17.50
C PHE A 767 -21.25 -1.05 18.56
N PRO A 768 -20.13 -1.70 18.91
CA PRO A 768 -19.32 -1.26 20.05
C PRO A 768 -18.48 -0.01 19.78
N GLY A 769 -18.13 0.25 18.52
CA GLY A 769 -17.27 1.36 18.08
C GLY A 769 -17.29 1.49 16.56
N TYR A 770 -16.40 2.30 15.99
CA TYR A 770 -16.23 2.36 14.54
C TYR A 770 -15.74 1.01 13.97
N LEU A 771 -16.07 0.70 12.71
CA LEU A 771 -15.78 -0.61 12.12
C LEU A 771 -14.27 -0.90 12.15
N GLY A 772 -13.88 -1.98 12.84
CA GLY A 772 -12.47 -2.36 12.98
C GLY A 772 -11.63 -1.46 13.88
N TRP A 773 -12.26 -0.65 14.74
CA TRP A 773 -11.58 0.21 15.70
C TRP A 773 -12.11 -0.08 17.12
N PRO A 774 -11.52 -1.08 17.81
CA PRO A 774 -12.00 -1.47 19.13
C PRO A 774 -11.73 -0.35 20.15
N PRO A 775 -12.76 0.13 20.87
CA PRO A 775 -12.56 1.02 22.00
C PRO A 775 -11.93 0.27 23.19
N LEU A 776 -11.35 1.02 24.13
CA LEU A 776 -10.67 0.44 25.30
C LEU A 776 -11.56 -0.54 26.09
N TRP A 777 -12.83 -0.23 26.30
CA TRP A 777 -13.75 -1.13 27.03
C TRP A 777 -13.93 -2.50 26.34
N VAL A 778 -13.84 -2.55 25.00
CA VAL A 778 -13.87 -3.82 24.25
C VAL A 778 -12.61 -4.63 24.53
N ILE A 779 -11.45 -3.97 24.56
CA ILE A 779 -10.18 -4.62 24.89
C ILE A 779 -10.22 -5.17 26.31
N ASP A 780 -10.70 -4.38 27.28
CA ASP A 780 -10.83 -4.79 28.67
C ASP A 780 -11.79 -5.97 28.84
N PHE A 781 -12.93 -5.94 28.16
CA PHE A 781 -13.89 -7.05 28.11
C PHE A 781 -13.22 -8.33 27.59
N LEU A 782 -12.60 -8.29 26.42
CA LEU A 782 -11.98 -9.48 25.82
C LEU A 782 -10.86 -10.03 26.71
N ARG A 783 -10.03 -9.16 27.29
CA ARG A 783 -8.97 -9.56 28.22
C ARG A 783 -9.53 -10.21 29.47
N ARG A 784 -10.56 -9.61 30.08
CA ARG A 784 -11.20 -10.15 31.28
C ARG A 784 -11.78 -11.55 31.05
N GLU A 785 -12.51 -11.74 29.95
CA GLU A 785 -13.15 -13.03 29.67
C GLU A 785 -12.12 -14.10 29.28
N PHE A 786 -11.13 -13.77 28.44
CA PHE A 786 -10.29 -14.79 27.80
C PHE A 786 -8.88 -14.96 28.36
N LEU A 787 -8.37 -14.06 29.22
CA LEU A 787 -7.12 -14.30 29.96
C LEU A 787 -7.34 -15.14 31.23
N THR A 788 -8.60 -15.30 31.65
CA THR A 788 -8.92 -16.07 32.85
C THR A 788 -8.52 -17.53 32.67
N GLY A 789 -7.65 -18.04 33.55
CA GLY A 789 -7.17 -19.43 33.49
C GLY A 789 -5.97 -19.66 32.58
N ILE A 790 -5.41 -18.64 31.94
CA ILE A 790 -4.12 -18.73 31.25
C ILE A 790 -3.02 -18.82 32.31
N THR A 791 -2.67 -20.05 32.67
CA THR A 791 -1.55 -20.35 33.55
C THR A 791 -0.26 -20.47 32.75
N PRO A 792 0.89 -20.02 33.29
CA PRO A 792 2.21 -20.26 32.69
C PRO A 792 2.55 -21.75 32.83
N LEU A 793 1.99 -22.61 31.97
CA LEU A 793 2.32 -24.03 31.90
C LEU A 793 2.87 -24.34 30.50
N SER A 794 4.11 -24.84 30.48
CA SER A 794 5.03 -25.02 29.35
C SER A 794 5.64 -23.72 28.78
N SER A 795 6.91 -23.78 28.37
CA SER A 795 7.69 -22.62 27.96
C SER A 795 7.21 -22.06 26.61
N TYR A 796 6.36 -21.03 26.65
CA TYR A 796 6.00 -20.29 25.43
C TYR A 796 7.22 -19.51 24.90
N PRO A 797 7.44 -19.47 23.57
CA PRO A 797 8.53 -18.72 22.97
C PRO A 797 8.35 -17.21 23.19
N GLU A 798 9.42 -16.53 23.61
CA GLU A 798 9.39 -15.07 23.81
C GLU A 798 9.40 -14.30 22.49
N ARG A 799 9.85 -14.92 21.39
CA ARG A 799 9.98 -14.32 20.05
C ARG A 799 9.24 -15.19 19.05
N ILE A 800 8.17 -14.67 18.44
CA ILE A 800 7.31 -15.44 17.53
C ILE A 800 7.15 -14.77 16.17
N TYR A 801 7.16 -15.59 15.13
CA TYR A 801 6.79 -15.19 13.78
C TYR A 801 5.46 -15.85 13.41
N ILE A 802 4.43 -15.05 13.09
CA ILE A 802 3.13 -15.61 12.72
C ILE A 802 3.03 -15.81 11.21
N SER A 803 2.99 -17.05 10.78
CA SER A 803 2.97 -17.43 9.36
C SER A 803 1.62 -17.16 8.71
N ARG A 804 1.64 -16.81 7.41
CA ARG A 804 0.46 -16.73 6.53
C ARG A 804 0.54 -17.67 5.33
N ASN A 805 1.36 -18.72 5.38
CA ASN A 805 1.56 -19.62 4.24
C ASN A 805 0.27 -20.34 3.76
N LYS A 806 -0.76 -20.48 4.60
CA LYS A 806 -2.06 -21.05 4.21
C LYS A 806 -3.08 -19.99 3.81
N ALA A 807 -2.76 -18.71 3.94
CA ALA A 807 -3.63 -17.64 3.49
C ALA A 807 -3.69 -17.57 1.95
N ARG A 808 -4.82 -17.09 1.43
CA ARG A 808 -5.02 -16.91 -0.02
C ARG A 808 -4.40 -15.61 -0.56
N TYR A 809 -4.14 -14.63 0.31
CA TYR A 809 -3.61 -13.31 -0.02
C TYR A 809 -2.84 -12.69 1.16
N ARG A 810 -2.05 -11.63 0.89
CA ARG A 810 -1.15 -10.97 1.85
C ARG A 810 -0.19 -11.96 2.51
N ARG A 811 0.36 -12.85 1.71
CA ARG A 811 1.41 -13.80 2.09
C ARG A 811 2.75 -13.10 2.05
N VAL A 812 3.75 -13.67 2.70
CA VAL A 812 5.14 -13.29 2.47
C VAL A 812 5.66 -14.20 1.35
N LEU A 813 6.06 -13.63 0.22
CA LEU A 813 6.47 -14.39 -0.96
C LEU A 813 7.76 -15.19 -0.70
N ASN A 814 8.73 -14.58 -0.02
CA ASN A 814 10.00 -15.18 0.37
C ASN A 814 10.04 -15.66 1.83
N GLU A 815 8.93 -16.19 2.35
CA GLU A 815 8.74 -16.50 3.77
C GLU A 815 9.81 -17.43 4.35
N GLU A 816 10.24 -18.45 3.62
CA GLU A 816 11.27 -19.38 4.12
C GLU A 816 12.60 -18.66 4.38
N LYS A 817 12.99 -17.72 3.51
CA LYS A 817 14.20 -16.90 3.71
C LYS A 817 14.05 -15.93 4.88
N VAL A 818 12.84 -15.38 5.07
CA VAL A 818 12.51 -14.52 6.22
C VAL A 818 12.61 -15.30 7.53
N ILE A 819 12.07 -16.50 7.59
CA ILE A 819 12.11 -17.35 8.78
C ILE A 819 13.54 -17.80 9.07
N GLU A 820 14.31 -18.17 8.05
CA GLU A 820 15.73 -18.50 8.20
C GLU A 820 16.49 -17.34 8.86
N GLU A 821 16.26 -16.11 8.41
CA GLU A 821 16.89 -14.93 9.00
C GLU A 821 16.42 -14.67 10.44
N LEU A 822 15.11 -14.70 10.69
CA LEU A 822 14.55 -14.50 12.03
C LEU A 822 14.96 -15.58 13.03
N SER A 823 15.18 -16.82 12.58
CA SER A 823 15.59 -17.93 13.44
C SER A 823 16.94 -17.69 14.13
N LYS A 824 17.84 -16.92 13.49
CA LYS A 824 19.13 -16.49 14.06
C LYS A 824 18.96 -15.61 15.30
N PHE A 825 17.81 -14.95 15.42
CA PHE A 825 17.40 -14.13 16.56
C PHE A 825 16.44 -14.89 17.50
N GLY A 826 16.32 -16.21 17.39
CA GLY A 826 15.52 -17.05 18.29
C GLY A 826 14.01 -16.99 18.05
N PHE A 827 13.56 -16.54 16.87
CA PHE A 827 12.13 -16.57 16.52
C PHE A 827 11.64 -17.98 16.20
N VAL A 828 10.42 -18.28 16.63
CA VAL A 828 9.71 -19.53 16.32
C VAL A 828 8.56 -19.25 15.35
N ARG A 829 8.47 -20.02 14.25
CA ARG A 829 7.35 -19.96 13.30
C ARG A 829 6.10 -20.56 13.93
N ILE A 830 5.00 -19.79 13.94
CA ILE A 830 3.70 -20.20 14.48
C ILE A 830 2.66 -20.20 13.35
N LEU A 831 1.88 -21.29 13.27
CA LEU A 831 0.71 -21.43 12.39
C LEU A 831 -0.56 -21.23 13.22
N LEU A 832 -1.00 -19.99 13.33
CA LEU A 832 -2.00 -19.59 14.33
C LEU A 832 -3.36 -20.27 14.13
N GLU A 833 -3.79 -20.42 12.88
CA GLU A 833 -5.08 -21.05 12.52
C GLU A 833 -5.17 -22.53 12.87
N SER A 834 -4.05 -23.18 13.19
CA SER A 834 -4.01 -24.58 13.61
C SER A 834 -4.15 -24.78 15.13
N LEU A 835 -4.17 -23.68 15.90
CA LEU A 835 -4.18 -23.71 17.35
C LEU A 835 -5.58 -23.38 17.91
N PRO A 836 -6.00 -24.00 19.02
CA PRO A 836 -7.15 -23.57 19.80
C PRO A 836 -7.00 -22.12 20.27
N LEU A 837 -8.11 -21.42 20.52
CA LEU A 837 -8.08 -20.00 20.90
C LEU A 837 -7.23 -19.76 22.15
N SER A 838 -7.33 -20.63 23.16
CA SER A 838 -6.56 -20.50 24.41
C SER A 838 -5.06 -20.50 24.18
N GLU A 839 -4.56 -21.34 23.25
CA GLU A 839 -3.14 -21.40 22.88
C GLU A 839 -2.71 -20.16 22.08
N GLN A 840 -3.58 -19.67 21.19
CA GLN A 840 -3.32 -18.43 20.46
C GLN A 840 -3.15 -17.25 21.44
N ILE A 841 -4.05 -17.16 22.44
CA ILE A 841 -4.01 -16.10 23.44
C ILE A 841 -2.76 -16.24 24.31
N ALA A 842 -2.45 -17.45 24.79
CA ALA A 842 -1.27 -17.69 25.63
C ALA A 842 0.03 -17.31 24.92
N LEU A 843 0.17 -17.65 23.63
CA LEU A 843 1.31 -17.24 22.80
C LEU A 843 1.49 -15.72 22.76
N PHE A 844 0.42 -14.97 22.50
CA PHE A 844 0.48 -13.50 22.42
C PHE A 844 0.69 -12.85 23.80
N PHE A 845 0.13 -13.44 24.86
CA PHE A 845 0.31 -12.97 26.22
C PHE A 845 1.76 -13.11 26.72
N HIS A 846 2.45 -14.19 26.32
CA HIS A 846 3.84 -14.46 26.72
C HIS A 846 4.91 -13.92 25.76
N ALA A 847 4.53 -13.50 24.54
CA ALA A 847 5.48 -12.96 23.58
C ALA A 847 6.04 -11.60 24.00
N LYS A 848 7.36 -11.46 23.94
CA LYS A 848 8.08 -10.19 24.06
C LYS A 848 8.25 -9.50 22.71
N VAL A 849 8.40 -10.28 21.64
CA VAL A 849 8.54 -9.78 20.26
C VAL A 849 7.70 -10.61 19.30
N ILE A 850 6.92 -9.94 18.46
CA ILE A 850 6.05 -10.56 17.46
C ILE A 850 6.41 -9.98 16.09
N VAL A 851 6.75 -10.83 15.13
CA VAL A 851 6.84 -10.46 13.71
C VAL A 851 5.66 -11.11 12.98
N ALA A 852 4.90 -10.33 12.24
CA ALA A 852 3.75 -10.88 11.51
C ALA A 852 3.40 -10.05 10.26
N PRO A 853 3.09 -10.68 9.12
CA PRO A 853 2.48 -9.98 8.01
C PRO A 853 1.08 -9.44 8.34
N HIS A 854 0.68 -8.37 7.65
CA HIS A 854 -0.61 -7.73 7.91
C HIS A 854 -1.78 -8.72 7.73
N GLY A 855 -2.54 -8.89 8.80
CA GLY A 855 -3.70 -9.77 8.87
C GLY A 855 -3.45 -11.17 9.43
N SER A 856 -2.23 -11.54 9.85
CA SER A 856 -1.89 -12.86 10.45
C SER A 856 -2.50 -13.12 11.84
N GLY A 857 -3.71 -12.64 12.12
CA GLY A 857 -4.28 -12.72 13.47
C GLY A 857 -3.65 -11.74 14.45
N LEU A 858 -3.08 -10.63 13.96
CA LEU A 858 -2.61 -9.50 14.79
C LEU A 858 -3.71 -8.91 15.69
N THR A 859 -4.99 -9.27 15.49
CA THR A 859 -6.06 -9.03 16.46
C THR A 859 -5.68 -9.53 17.86
N ASN A 860 -4.95 -10.64 17.98
CA ASN A 860 -4.51 -11.19 19.27
C ASN A 860 -3.50 -10.31 20.00
N THR A 861 -2.98 -9.23 19.39
CA THR A 861 -2.19 -8.22 20.12
C THR A 861 -2.96 -7.58 21.27
N ILE A 862 -4.30 -7.64 21.27
CA ILE A 862 -5.12 -7.21 22.41
C ILE A 862 -4.81 -7.98 23.71
N PHE A 863 -4.17 -9.15 23.61
CA PHE A 863 -3.79 -9.99 24.74
C PHE A 863 -2.32 -9.83 25.16
N CYS A 864 -1.52 -9.07 24.42
CA CYS A 864 -0.13 -8.83 24.76
C CYS A 864 0.02 -8.08 26.11
N GLN A 865 1.22 -8.18 26.67
CA GLN A 865 1.64 -7.39 27.81
C GLN A 865 2.14 -6.02 27.36
N THR A 866 2.05 -5.02 28.24
CA THR A 866 2.60 -3.69 27.98
C THR A 866 4.09 -3.78 27.69
N GLY A 867 4.53 -3.06 26.65
CA GLY A 867 5.92 -3.06 26.20
C GLY A 867 6.30 -4.17 25.22
N THR A 868 5.42 -5.14 24.91
CA THR A 868 5.65 -6.10 23.82
C THR A 868 5.94 -5.35 22.51
N LYS A 869 7.00 -5.78 21.80
CA LYS A 869 7.41 -5.24 20.51
C LYS A 869 6.65 -5.96 19.39
N VAL A 870 5.96 -5.22 18.52
CA VAL A 870 5.22 -5.76 17.38
C VAL A 870 5.84 -5.23 16.10
N ILE A 871 6.21 -6.12 15.18
CA ILE A 871 6.80 -5.81 13.88
C ILE A 871 5.84 -6.30 12.81
N GLU A 872 5.06 -5.37 12.26
CA GLU A 872 4.08 -5.65 11.22
C GLU A 872 4.72 -5.56 9.82
N LEU A 873 4.63 -6.63 9.03
CA LEU A 873 5.08 -6.61 7.64
C LEU A 873 3.90 -6.19 6.75
N VAL A 874 4.05 -5.11 5.99
CA VAL A 874 2.97 -4.55 5.16
C VAL A 874 3.36 -4.51 3.69
N SER A 875 2.35 -4.58 2.81
CA SER A 875 2.56 -4.28 1.38
C SER A 875 2.78 -2.76 1.20
N PRO A 876 3.64 -2.34 0.25
CA PRO A 876 3.82 -0.93 -0.06
C PRO A 876 2.55 -0.20 -0.52
N HIS A 877 1.54 -0.93 -1.02
CA HIS A 877 0.28 -0.32 -1.47
C HIS A 877 -0.88 -0.54 -0.48
N TYR A 878 -0.63 -1.19 0.65
CA TYR A 878 -1.66 -1.49 1.65
C TYR A 878 -1.12 -1.41 3.08
N ILE A 879 -1.23 -0.20 3.67
CA ILE A 879 -0.90 0.09 5.07
C ILE A 879 -2.20 0.28 5.84
N GLY A 880 -2.62 -0.78 6.55
CA GLY A 880 -3.85 -0.79 7.35
C GLY A 880 -3.59 -0.42 8.81
N HIS A 881 -4.45 0.42 9.40
CA HIS A 881 -4.23 1.02 10.73
C HIS A 881 -4.97 0.29 11.86
N TYR A 882 -5.58 -0.87 11.55
CA TYR A 882 -6.50 -1.60 12.43
C TYR A 882 -5.92 -1.97 13.78
N PHE A 883 -4.62 -2.29 13.83
CA PHE A 883 -3.94 -2.78 15.04
C PHE A 883 -3.19 -1.67 15.79
N TRP A 884 -3.16 -0.46 15.24
CA TRP A 884 -2.43 0.66 15.84
C TRP A 884 -3.17 1.17 17.08
N ALA A 885 -4.51 1.21 17.03
CA ALA A 885 -5.35 1.58 18.16
C ALA A 885 -5.20 0.63 19.36
N SER A 886 -5.23 -0.69 19.13
CA SER A 886 -5.01 -1.67 20.20
C SER A 886 -3.60 -1.58 20.78
N SER A 887 -2.61 -1.36 19.92
CA SER A 887 -1.21 -1.17 20.33
C SER A 887 -1.04 0.07 21.20
N TYR A 888 -1.68 1.18 20.82
CA TYR A 888 -1.72 2.41 21.59
C TYR A 888 -2.35 2.19 22.97
N HIS A 889 -3.54 1.60 23.02
CA HIS A 889 -4.27 1.36 24.28
C HIS A 889 -3.49 0.48 25.27
N LEU A 890 -2.74 -0.52 24.76
CA LEU A 890 -1.94 -1.43 25.58
C LEU A 890 -0.50 -0.98 25.81
N LYS A 891 -0.10 0.17 25.24
CA LYS A 891 1.26 0.70 25.28
C LYS A 891 2.28 -0.32 24.74
N LEU A 892 1.98 -0.90 23.58
CA LEU A 892 2.89 -1.77 22.84
C LEU A 892 3.89 -0.91 22.06
N LYS A 893 5.09 -1.45 21.79
CA LYS A 893 6.06 -0.82 20.88
C LYS A 893 5.78 -1.31 19.46
N HIS A 894 5.00 -0.57 18.69
CA HIS A 894 4.56 -0.98 17.36
C HIS A 894 5.47 -0.42 16.27
N TYR A 895 5.98 -1.30 15.44
CA TYR A 895 6.78 -1.02 14.26
C TYR A 895 6.10 -1.63 13.04
N TYR A 896 6.32 -1.04 11.88
CA TYR A 896 5.99 -1.69 10.62
C TYR A 896 7.12 -1.57 9.60
N LEU A 897 7.28 -2.61 8.80
CA LEU A 897 8.26 -2.72 7.73
C LEU A 897 7.51 -2.85 6.41
N ILE A 898 7.79 -1.92 5.50
CA ILE A 898 7.20 -1.92 4.16
C ILE A 898 7.98 -2.89 3.26
N GLY A 899 7.26 -3.81 2.61
CA GLY A 899 7.85 -4.72 1.61
C GLY A 899 8.34 -4.01 0.35
N GLU A 900 9.08 -4.75 -0.47
CA GLU A 900 9.62 -4.27 -1.74
C GLU A 900 8.51 -3.90 -2.74
N VAL A 901 8.75 -2.83 -3.49
CA VAL A 901 7.83 -2.35 -4.53
C VAL A 901 8.10 -3.09 -5.83
N PHE A 902 7.07 -3.74 -6.38
CA PHE A 902 7.10 -4.20 -7.76
C PHE A 902 6.74 -3.06 -8.71
N GLU A 903 7.76 -2.48 -9.34
CA GLU A 903 7.64 -1.25 -10.14
C GLU A 903 6.86 -1.43 -11.45
N CYS A 904 6.74 -2.66 -11.98
CA CYS A 904 5.97 -2.95 -13.18
C CYS A 904 4.46 -3.01 -12.88
N TYR A 905 3.87 -1.83 -12.70
CA TYR A 905 2.47 -1.68 -12.33
C TYR A 905 1.46 -2.35 -13.29
N PRO A 906 1.63 -2.33 -14.62
CA PRO A 906 0.73 -3.04 -15.53
C PRO A 906 0.67 -4.55 -15.26
N ILE A 907 1.83 -5.18 -14.99
CA ILE A 907 1.90 -6.61 -14.66
C ILE A 907 1.38 -6.85 -13.23
N ARG A 908 1.69 -5.95 -12.29
CA ARG A 908 1.15 -5.98 -10.93
C ARG A 908 -0.39 -6.01 -10.92
N GLN A 909 -1.04 -5.24 -11.80
CA GLN A 909 -2.50 -5.22 -11.94
C GLN A 909 -3.09 -6.53 -12.48
N LEU A 910 -2.29 -7.36 -13.16
CA LEU A 910 -2.68 -8.71 -13.57
C LEU A 910 -2.58 -9.69 -12.40
N MET A 911 -1.59 -9.52 -11.52
CA MET A 911 -1.37 -10.34 -10.32
C MET A 911 -2.41 -10.06 -9.23
N TYR A 912 -2.74 -8.78 -9.01
CA TYR A 912 -3.58 -8.34 -7.89
C TYR A 912 -4.66 -7.36 -8.36
N GLN A 913 -5.92 -7.71 -8.11
CA GLN A 913 -7.09 -6.89 -8.44
C GLN A 913 -7.11 -5.56 -7.68
N ASN A 914 -6.59 -5.54 -6.45
CA ASN A 914 -6.47 -4.37 -5.60
C ASN A 914 -5.32 -4.55 -4.59
N SER A 915 -4.96 -3.50 -3.86
CA SER A 915 -3.86 -3.56 -2.89
C SER A 915 -4.16 -4.40 -1.64
N LEU A 916 -5.44 -4.58 -1.28
CA LEU A 916 -5.83 -5.43 -0.14
C LEU A 916 -5.37 -6.89 -0.34
N THR A 917 -5.30 -7.38 -1.58
CA THR A 917 -4.91 -8.76 -1.89
C THR A 917 -3.43 -8.96 -2.17
N GLU A 918 -2.62 -7.90 -2.19
CA GLU A 918 -1.21 -7.96 -2.59
C GLU A 918 -0.34 -8.72 -1.59
N ASP A 919 0.50 -9.62 -2.10
CA ASP A 919 1.50 -10.34 -1.31
C ASP A 919 2.75 -9.46 -1.08
N ILE A 920 3.53 -9.82 -0.07
CA ILE A 920 4.63 -9.02 0.49
C ILE A 920 5.95 -9.69 0.15
N LEU A 921 6.83 -8.99 -0.55
CA LEU A 921 8.24 -9.39 -0.68
C LEU A 921 9.06 -8.64 0.38
N VAL A 922 9.74 -9.37 1.25
CA VAL A 922 10.51 -8.76 2.36
C VAL A 922 11.98 -8.65 1.97
N ASN A 923 12.54 -7.44 2.09
CA ASN A 923 13.99 -7.24 1.93
C ASN A 923 14.73 -7.76 3.16
N LEU A 924 15.56 -8.79 2.98
CA LEU A 924 16.27 -9.44 4.09
C LEU A 924 17.33 -8.54 4.73
N SER A 925 17.96 -7.65 3.97
CA SER A 925 18.93 -6.68 4.50
C SER A 925 18.25 -5.64 5.38
N VAL A 926 17.06 -5.19 4.98
CA VAL A 926 16.24 -4.28 5.80
C VAL A 926 15.70 -5.01 7.03
N LEU A 927 15.29 -6.28 6.90
CA LEU A 927 14.84 -7.09 8.04
C LEU A 927 15.94 -7.25 9.11
N LYS A 928 17.21 -7.41 8.71
CA LYS A 928 18.35 -7.43 9.64
C LYS A 928 18.50 -6.11 10.39
N LYS A 929 18.49 -4.98 9.67
CA LYS A 929 18.51 -3.64 10.28
C LYS A 929 17.33 -3.43 11.23
N MET A 930 16.17 -3.96 10.88
CA MET A 930 15.00 -3.92 11.75
C MET A 930 15.27 -4.64 13.09
N MET A 931 15.97 -5.78 13.09
CA MET A 931 16.35 -6.47 14.34
C MET A 931 17.32 -5.63 15.18
N GLU A 932 18.25 -4.91 14.57
CA GLU A 932 19.14 -3.97 15.27
C GLU A 932 18.37 -2.80 15.90
N VAL A 933 17.43 -2.21 15.15
CA VAL A 933 16.54 -1.12 15.62
C VAL A 933 15.70 -1.55 16.82
N VAL A 934 15.28 -2.81 16.86
CA VAL A 934 14.53 -3.35 18.01
C VAL A 934 15.43 -3.93 19.10
N GLU A 935 16.74 -3.66 19.07
CA GLU A 935 17.74 -4.04 20.08
C GLU A 935 17.78 -5.57 20.33
N LEU A 936 17.79 -6.39 19.27
CA LEU A 936 17.70 -7.87 19.35
C LEU A 936 18.91 -8.65 18.89
#